data_AF-A0A661NYQ2-F1
#
_entry.id   AF-A0A661NYQ2-F1
#
_cell.length_a   1.000
_cell.length_b   1.000
_cell.length_c   1.000
_cell.angle_alpha   90.00
_cell.angle_beta   90.00
_cell.angle_gamma   90.00
#
_symmetry.space_group_name_H-M   'P 1'
#
loop_
_entity.id
_entity.type
_entity.pdbx_description
1 polymer ?
#
loop_
_entity_poly.entity_id
_entity_poly.type
_entity_poly.pdbx_seq_one_letter_code
_entity_poly.pdbx_strand_id
1 'polypeptide(L)'
;MPRMPVGKGQQQPGPDDVFRPFHLQAHLALQGAVAPGLRLPAAGLLPAGFFPGLFRRPLFRLLVSGHAGDCAPSGGARQRFPARRPHRVAIVVGPVPGYIVPCQGGVPVRGFFEPQSVAVVGVSEAPENLGRRIAMNLQEFDFDGIVYLVGPRGGRAFGRRIYKSVSDIPDQVDLAVILVPARHVPDIIDECGHKGIRRAIIESAGFSELGPEGRQAEQRLLEAARRHGMRFIGPNCIGVINRGNGLAVPFPVLKNVFARGGISIVTQSGGVGLDYLNMLASENLGLARFASIGNKLDVDECDLLEFLVADEQTRIICLYLESISDGRRLMRIARSTDKPILLHKSNTGTLAQEIAQSHTAALSGDDAVVSAALEQVGIARFSTANTLLNFLKVLPLPPLRGKQVAVLSRSGGHAVIAADACEQYGFSLVRFPEDFLRAIEQHFRAQVIRLTNPLDLGDLFDYDVYDRIVERTLGLPQVDGMIFLHTYVSAVEREDSRAFLRRLEEHSFRQGKPVATCVFTDSEEMSLLRRTLPHPVFTTPEDAVRALALLRDYRHQQLPEPRADASGIDLAAIRTIVERCRAEKRPVLLDEGLEILRAAGLPVAAWAVADSAAQAAAAAQEFGSPVALKLIAPEISHKTDVGGVLVGVEGADWVRRGFERLQQAAREAGVRNPPRVLVQRMVSGGTEMIIGAKRDPTFGPTVLAGAGGIFVEVLRDVALKVVPLGDGDLDDMLGRLRVLPLLEGARGRKPRDLEALRECVRQVAELAAACPEIAELDVNPLLVLHQGQGAVAVDARVVLGPAERDEDRFRGAGANSATQV
;
A
#
# COMPACT_ATOMS: atom_id res chain seq x y z
N MET A 1 57.34 -13.87 58.92
CA MET A 1 57.33 -14.41 60.30
C MET A 1 56.10 -13.87 61.02
N PRO A 2 55.47 -14.57 61.98
CA PRO A 2 55.36 -16.02 62.26
C PRO A 2 53.90 -16.52 62.01
N ARG A 3 53.41 -17.76 62.22
CA ARG A 3 53.98 -19.12 62.36
C ARG A 3 52.91 -20.16 61.89
N MET A 4 53.22 -21.45 62.01
CA MET A 4 52.41 -22.66 61.77
C MET A 4 51.76 -23.21 63.08
N PRO A 5 50.89 -24.27 63.15
CA PRO A 5 51.00 -25.55 62.38
C PRO A 5 49.74 -26.43 62.03
N VAL A 6 49.93 -27.27 60.98
CA VAL A 6 49.60 -28.72 60.80
C VAL A 6 48.18 -29.28 61.15
N GLY A 7 47.50 -30.11 60.32
CA GLY A 7 47.80 -30.61 58.96
C GLY A 7 47.06 -31.93 58.56
N LYS A 8 47.47 -32.53 57.42
CA LYS A 8 47.15 -33.87 56.83
C LYS A 8 45.74 -34.17 56.24
N GLY A 9 45.71 -34.56 54.94
CA GLY A 9 44.75 -35.54 54.39
C GLY A 9 44.32 -35.34 52.92
N GLN A 10 44.70 -36.26 52.03
CA GLN A 10 44.34 -36.42 50.59
C GLN A 10 42.81 -36.28 50.29
N GLN A 11 42.30 -35.96 49.09
CA GLN A 11 42.73 -36.27 47.69
C GLN A 11 42.04 -35.29 46.68
N GLN A 12 42.51 -35.22 45.42
CA GLN A 12 41.91 -34.45 44.29
C GLN A 12 41.43 -35.46 43.18
N PRO A 13 40.52 -35.14 42.23
CA PRO A 13 40.71 -34.07 41.22
C PRO A 13 39.46 -33.34 40.66
N GLY A 14 39.68 -32.30 39.83
CA GLY A 14 38.77 -31.88 38.74
C GLY A 14 37.82 -30.68 39.02
N PRO A 15 37.85 -29.60 38.22
CA PRO A 15 36.91 -28.48 38.32
C PRO A 15 35.71 -28.62 37.38
N ASP A 16 34.57 -28.03 37.75
CA ASP A 16 33.91 -26.94 37.00
C ASP A 16 32.58 -26.60 37.68
N ASP A 17 32.42 -25.33 38.05
CA ASP A 17 31.24 -24.81 38.74
C ASP A 17 30.88 -23.42 38.18
N VAL A 18 29.68 -22.94 38.52
CA VAL A 18 29.05 -21.64 38.17
C VAL A 18 28.18 -21.64 36.91
N PHE A 19 26.85 -21.74 37.11
CA PHE A 19 25.94 -20.59 36.96
C PHE A 19 24.51 -20.92 37.45
N ARG A 20 23.96 -20.09 38.34
CA ARG A 20 22.52 -19.98 38.64
C ARG A 20 22.16 -18.50 38.85
N PRO A 21 21.08 -17.97 38.25
CA PRO A 21 20.60 -16.63 38.52
C PRO A 21 19.61 -16.60 39.71
N PHE A 22 19.60 -15.49 40.45
CA PHE A 22 18.62 -15.19 41.50
C PHE A 22 17.47 -14.34 40.93
N HIS A 23 16.24 -14.62 41.36
CA HIS A 23 15.09 -13.73 41.21
C HIS A 23 14.90 -12.87 42.47
N LEU A 24 14.36 -11.65 42.32
CA LEU A 24 13.62 -10.97 43.37
C LEU A 24 12.35 -10.30 42.78
N GLN A 25 11.37 -10.05 43.65
CA GLN A 25 9.96 -9.86 43.31
C GLN A 25 9.51 -8.38 43.28
N ALA A 26 8.34 -8.13 42.67
CA ALA A 26 7.38 -7.13 43.15
C ALA A 26 5.93 -7.64 42.97
N HIS A 27 5.03 -7.29 43.90
CA HIS A 27 3.65 -7.77 44.01
C HIS A 27 2.60 -6.85 43.36
N LEU A 28 1.47 -7.43 42.93
CA LEU A 28 0.06 -7.07 43.24
C LEU A 28 -0.84 -7.87 42.27
N ALA A 29 -1.41 -9.02 42.66
CA ALA A 29 -2.57 -9.22 43.54
C ALA A 29 -3.91 -8.73 42.97
N LEU A 30 -4.72 -9.68 42.49
CA LEU A 30 -6.19 -9.67 42.66
C LEU A 30 -6.73 -11.12 42.60
N GLN A 31 -7.73 -11.39 43.44
CA GLN A 31 -8.43 -12.67 43.59
C GLN A 31 -9.36 -12.89 42.39
N GLY A 32 -9.79 -14.10 42.00
CA GLY A 32 -9.78 -15.38 42.72
C GLY A 32 -11.22 -15.92 42.81
N ALA A 33 -11.63 -16.71 41.82
CA ALA A 33 -12.87 -17.50 41.84
C ALA A 33 -12.64 -18.80 41.07
N VAL A 34 -12.98 -19.93 41.70
CA VAL A 34 -12.76 -21.30 41.20
C VAL A 34 -14.08 -22.06 41.24
N ALA A 35 -14.16 -23.15 40.46
CA ALA A 35 -15.04 -24.33 40.60
C ALA A 35 -16.07 -24.53 39.44
N PRO A 36 -16.56 -25.77 39.20
CA PRO A 36 -15.86 -26.62 38.22
C PRO A 36 -16.74 -27.51 37.31
N GLY A 37 -16.11 -28.01 36.23
CA GLY A 37 -16.35 -29.35 35.68
C GLY A 37 -17.41 -29.52 34.57
N LEU A 38 -17.05 -30.28 33.53
CA LEU A 38 -17.59 -31.64 33.36
C LEU A 38 -16.69 -32.49 32.44
N ARG A 39 -17.03 -33.77 32.27
CA ARG A 39 -16.21 -34.81 31.61
C ARG A 39 -16.34 -34.82 30.08
N LEU A 40 -15.26 -35.20 29.40
CA LEU A 40 -15.29 -35.72 28.02
C LEU A 40 -15.96 -37.10 27.97
N PRO A 41 -16.68 -37.38 26.87
CA PRO A 41 -16.56 -38.64 26.16
C PRO A 41 -16.20 -38.42 24.68
N ALA A 42 -15.72 -39.48 24.02
CA ALA A 42 -15.22 -39.44 22.64
C ALA A 42 -16.24 -39.90 21.59
N ALA A 43 -15.96 -39.51 20.33
CA ALA A 43 -16.45 -40.05 19.06
C ALA A 43 -17.90 -39.77 18.62
N GLY A 44 -18.04 -39.25 17.38
CA GLY A 44 -19.25 -39.41 16.56
C GLY A 44 -19.75 -38.14 15.84
N LEU A 45 -19.60 -38.13 14.51
CA LEU A 45 -20.42 -37.39 13.52
C LEU A 45 -20.44 -35.84 13.57
N LEU A 46 -19.89 -35.23 12.51
CA LEU A 46 -20.07 -33.81 12.16
C LEU A 46 -21.37 -33.60 11.36
N PRO A 47 -22.27 -32.69 11.79
CA PRO A 47 -23.16 -31.95 10.90
C PRO A 47 -22.57 -30.57 10.59
N ALA A 48 -22.76 -30.09 9.36
CA ALA A 48 -22.25 -28.80 8.89
C ALA A 48 -23.22 -27.63 9.19
N GLY A 49 -22.64 -26.42 9.23
CA GLY A 49 -23.36 -25.15 9.09
C GLY A 49 -23.70 -24.44 10.41
N PHE A 50 -23.01 -23.32 10.68
CA PHE A 50 -23.60 -22.03 11.11
C PHE A 50 -22.51 -20.96 11.31
N PHE A 51 -22.54 -19.91 10.49
CA PHE A 51 -21.96 -18.59 10.78
C PHE A 51 -22.79 -17.53 10.02
N PRO A 52 -23.47 -16.60 10.71
CA PRO A 52 -24.22 -15.53 10.06
C PRO A 52 -23.56 -14.15 10.21
N GLY A 53 -23.73 -13.30 9.19
CA GLY A 53 -24.05 -11.88 9.41
C GLY A 53 -22.89 -10.88 9.45
N LEU A 54 -22.51 -10.38 8.28
CA LEU A 54 -22.12 -8.98 8.11
C LEU A 54 -23.33 -8.16 7.62
N PHE A 55 -23.32 -6.85 7.87
CA PHE A 55 -24.31 -5.83 7.47
C PHE A 55 -25.70 -5.84 8.16
N ARG A 56 -25.80 -5.15 9.30
CA ARG A 56 -27.00 -4.36 9.68
C ARG A 56 -26.65 -3.12 10.51
N ARG A 57 -27.11 -1.93 10.06
CA ARG A 57 -27.41 -0.76 10.93
C ARG A 57 -28.61 0.03 10.37
N PRO A 58 -29.39 0.74 11.21
CA PRO A 58 -30.68 1.33 10.83
C PRO A 58 -30.61 2.83 10.47
N LEU A 59 -31.64 3.30 9.75
CA LEU A 59 -31.86 4.70 9.36
C LEU A 59 -32.61 5.50 10.43
N PHE A 60 -32.19 6.75 10.66
CA PHE A 60 -33.03 7.82 11.21
C PHE A 60 -33.32 8.86 10.12
N ARG A 61 -34.50 9.49 10.19
CA ARG A 61 -35.07 10.36 9.14
C ARG A 61 -35.36 11.73 9.73
N LEU A 62 -34.85 12.80 9.11
CA LEU A 62 -35.22 14.18 9.43
C LEU A 62 -35.72 14.89 8.16
N LEU A 63 -36.74 15.74 8.31
CA LEU A 63 -37.39 16.51 7.25
C LEU A 63 -37.03 17.99 7.42
N VAL A 64 -36.60 18.66 6.35
CA VAL A 64 -36.66 20.13 6.24
C VAL A 64 -37.06 20.50 4.80
N SER A 65 -37.96 21.48 4.69
CA SER A 65 -38.51 22.03 3.45
C SER A 65 -37.61 23.13 2.86
N GLY A 66 -37.47 23.18 1.53
CA GLY A 66 -36.77 24.25 0.83
C GLY A 66 -37.65 25.48 0.52
N HIS A 67 -37.01 26.56 0.07
CA HIS A 67 -37.59 27.68 -0.68
C HIS A 67 -36.56 28.17 -1.71
N ALA A 68 -37.03 28.58 -2.88
CA ALA A 68 -36.21 29.03 -4.00
C ALA A 68 -36.29 30.56 -4.19
N GLY A 69 -35.33 31.14 -4.94
CA GLY A 69 -35.35 32.53 -5.36
C GLY A 69 -34.44 32.77 -6.57
N ASP A 70 -35.00 33.34 -7.63
CA ASP A 70 -34.38 33.55 -8.94
C ASP A 70 -33.35 34.69 -8.99
N CYS A 71 -32.45 34.67 -10.00
CA CYS A 71 -32.29 35.80 -10.94
C CYS A 71 -31.34 35.48 -12.14
N ALA A 72 -31.49 36.26 -13.22
CA ALA A 72 -30.99 35.99 -14.59
C ALA A 72 -29.73 36.82 -15.00
N PRO A 73 -29.08 36.56 -16.16
CA PRO A 73 -27.68 36.95 -16.43
C PRO A 73 -27.45 38.02 -17.53
N SER A 74 -26.18 38.42 -17.72
CA SER A 74 -25.63 39.13 -18.91
C SER A 74 -24.09 38.94 -19.03
N GLY A 75 -23.39 39.16 -20.16
CA GLY A 75 -23.87 39.54 -21.49
C GLY A 75 -22.91 39.27 -22.70
N GLY A 76 -21.59 39.13 -22.52
CA GLY A 76 -20.65 38.73 -23.59
C GLY A 76 -19.85 39.83 -24.34
N ALA A 77 -18.68 39.46 -24.90
CA ALA A 77 -17.97 40.11 -26.03
C ALA A 77 -16.72 39.30 -26.48
N ARG A 78 -16.28 39.44 -27.74
CA ARG A 78 -15.13 38.74 -28.39
C ARG A 78 -14.17 39.73 -29.09
N GLN A 79 -12.88 39.38 -29.22
CA GLN A 79 -11.92 39.77 -30.30
C GLN A 79 -10.59 39.00 -30.07
N ARG A 80 -10.01 38.15 -30.95
CA ARG A 80 -9.49 38.19 -32.34
C ARG A 80 -8.01 38.65 -32.51
N PHE A 81 -7.21 37.78 -33.16
CA PHE A 81 -5.76 37.85 -33.44
C PHE A 81 -5.35 38.62 -34.72
N PRO A 82 -4.04 38.92 -34.90
CA PRO A 82 -3.36 38.64 -36.18
C PRO A 82 -1.95 37.96 -36.06
N ALA A 83 -1.25 37.81 -37.20
CA ALA A 83 -0.28 36.75 -37.49
C ALA A 83 1.24 37.11 -37.51
N ARG A 84 2.09 36.07 -37.28
CA ARG A 84 3.30 35.56 -38.03
C ARG A 84 4.12 36.55 -38.90
N ARG A 85 5.47 36.51 -39.07
CA ARG A 85 6.59 35.49 -39.06
C ARG A 85 7.95 36.27 -39.15
N PRO A 86 9.21 35.73 -39.30
CA PRO A 86 9.76 34.35 -39.12
C PRO A 86 11.13 34.23 -38.36
N HIS A 87 11.42 32.99 -37.92
CA HIS A 87 12.69 32.29 -37.59
C HIS A 87 14.07 33.01 -37.44
N ARG A 88 14.70 32.78 -36.26
CA ARG A 88 16.07 32.24 -36.11
C ARG A 88 16.05 31.15 -35.03
N VAL A 89 16.76 30.03 -35.24
CA VAL A 89 16.77 28.90 -34.30
C VAL A 89 17.97 29.01 -33.36
N ALA A 90 17.69 29.10 -32.06
CA ALA A 90 18.64 28.87 -30.98
C ALA A 90 18.01 27.85 -30.04
N ILE A 91 18.72 26.77 -29.72
CA ILE A 91 18.21 25.72 -28.82
C ILE A 91 18.37 26.21 -27.39
N VAL A 92 17.30 26.76 -26.83
CA VAL A 92 17.15 27.02 -25.40
C VAL A 92 16.18 25.98 -24.87
N VAL A 93 16.64 25.19 -23.88
CA VAL A 93 15.78 24.24 -23.17
C VAL A 93 14.89 25.01 -22.21
N GLY A 94 13.71 25.42 -22.70
CA GLY A 94 12.66 26.02 -21.88
C GLY A 94 11.80 24.96 -21.18
N PRO A 95 11.14 25.30 -20.06
CA PRO A 95 10.30 24.35 -19.32
C PRO A 95 9.08 23.91 -20.15
N VAL A 96 8.77 22.62 -20.07
CA VAL A 96 7.57 22.03 -20.71
C VAL A 96 6.33 22.52 -19.96
N PRO A 97 5.32 23.11 -20.63
CA PRO A 97 4.11 23.60 -19.97
C PRO A 97 3.16 22.43 -19.65
N GLY A 98 3.42 21.76 -18.52
CA GLY A 98 2.45 20.85 -17.90
C GLY A 98 1.32 21.66 -17.25
N TYR A 99 0.07 21.31 -17.55
CA TYR A 99 -1.11 21.93 -16.96
C TYR A 99 -1.28 21.50 -15.49
N ILE A 100 -0.53 22.13 -14.59
CA ILE A 100 -0.92 22.22 -13.19
C ILE A 100 -2.01 23.29 -13.14
N VAL A 101 -3.27 22.89 -12.92
CA VAL A 101 -4.29 23.82 -12.43
C VAL A 101 -3.99 24.04 -10.94
N PRO A 102 -3.49 25.21 -10.51
CA PRO A 102 -3.26 25.44 -9.10
C PRO A 102 -4.61 25.69 -8.45
N CYS A 103 -4.94 24.93 -7.40
CA CYS A 103 -5.99 25.35 -6.48
C CYS A 103 -5.62 26.75 -5.95
N GLN A 104 -6.44 27.74 -6.28
CA GLN A 104 -6.08 29.14 -6.07
C GLN A 104 -5.87 29.45 -4.58
N GLY A 105 -4.67 29.90 -4.21
CA GLY A 105 -4.40 30.57 -2.92
C GLY A 105 -4.04 29.71 -1.70
N GLY A 106 -3.71 28.42 -1.85
CA GLY A 106 -3.33 27.56 -0.72
C GLY A 106 -1.96 27.90 -0.08
N VAL A 107 -1.85 27.76 1.25
CA VAL A 107 -0.58 27.90 1.99
C VAL A 107 0.36 26.71 1.64
N PRO A 108 1.57 26.95 1.10
CA PRO A 108 2.44 25.85 0.65
C PRO A 108 3.00 24.98 1.78
N VAL A 109 2.94 23.66 1.57
CA VAL A 109 3.46 22.61 2.47
C VAL A 109 4.96 22.75 2.77
N ARG A 110 5.76 23.22 1.80
CA ARG A 110 7.20 23.49 1.95
C ARG A 110 7.53 24.29 3.22
N GLY A 111 6.68 25.25 3.59
CA GLY A 111 6.90 26.10 4.77
C GLY A 111 6.73 25.42 6.13
N PHE A 112 6.29 24.15 6.19
CA PHE A 112 6.41 23.34 7.42
C PHE A 112 7.85 22.86 7.66
N PHE A 113 8.65 22.69 6.60
CA PHE A 113 10.04 22.20 6.67
C PHE A 113 11.07 23.33 6.57
N GLU A 114 10.72 24.45 5.96
CA GLU A 114 11.60 25.58 5.70
C GLU A 114 11.10 26.91 6.34
N PRO A 115 10.75 26.94 7.65
CA PRO A 115 10.46 28.20 8.35
C PRO A 115 11.75 28.95 8.70
N GLN A 116 11.67 30.28 8.78
CA GLN A 116 12.74 31.14 9.34
C GLN A 116 12.54 31.36 10.85
N SER A 117 11.32 31.18 11.35
CA SER A 117 10.95 31.38 12.75
C SER A 117 9.94 30.34 13.26
N VAL A 118 10.15 29.85 14.48
CA VAL A 118 9.32 28.82 15.13
C VAL A 118 8.92 29.26 16.53
N ALA A 119 7.63 29.24 16.83
CA ALA A 119 7.10 29.39 18.19
C ALA A 119 6.70 28.03 18.78
N VAL A 120 7.39 27.61 19.83
CA VAL A 120 7.07 26.37 20.57
C VAL A 120 6.11 26.71 21.71
N VAL A 121 4.87 26.20 21.62
CA VAL A 121 3.76 26.50 22.54
C VAL A 121 3.51 25.32 23.48
N GLY A 122 3.48 25.60 24.78
CA GLY A 122 3.38 24.58 25.84
C GLY A 122 4.66 24.45 26.70
N VAL A 123 5.60 25.38 26.55
CA VAL A 123 6.90 25.37 27.24
C VAL A 123 6.75 25.85 28.69
N SER A 124 7.51 25.25 29.61
CA SER A 124 7.71 25.77 30.95
C SER A 124 9.16 25.56 31.41
N GLU A 125 9.54 26.14 32.54
CA GLU A 125 10.86 25.97 33.14
C GLU A 125 11.09 24.56 33.72
N ALA A 126 10.03 23.76 33.87
CA ALA A 126 10.08 22.43 34.45
C ALA A 126 10.94 21.48 33.59
N PRO A 127 11.97 20.81 34.14
CA PRO A 127 12.91 20.00 33.36
C PRO A 127 12.25 18.92 32.49
N GLU A 128 11.18 18.33 32.99
CA GLU A 128 10.44 17.21 32.40
C GLU A 128 9.43 17.62 31.31
N ASN A 129 9.09 18.91 31.20
CA ASN A 129 8.11 19.45 30.25
C ASN A 129 8.43 19.06 28.80
N LEU A 130 7.43 18.53 28.08
CA LEU A 130 7.62 18.03 26.72
C LEU A 130 7.91 19.15 25.71
N GLY A 131 7.26 20.31 25.80
CA GLY A 131 7.55 21.46 24.95
C GLY A 131 9.00 21.98 25.09
N ARG A 132 9.58 21.87 26.29
CA ARG A 132 10.99 22.18 26.55
C ARG A 132 11.94 21.23 25.79
N ARG A 133 11.53 19.99 25.49
CA ARG A 133 12.31 19.03 24.70
C ARG A 133 12.32 19.35 23.21
N ILE A 134 11.21 19.88 22.67
CA ILE A 134 11.14 20.41 21.30
C ILE A 134 12.21 21.51 21.11
N ALA A 135 12.29 22.45 22.04
CA ALA A 135 13.31 23.50 22.03
C ALA A 135 14.75 22.96 22.19
N MET A 136 14.94 21.86 22.93
CA MET A 136 16.23 21.17 23.04
C MET A 136 16.62 20.49 21.72
N ASN A 137 15.69 19.88 21.00
CA ASN A 137 15.95 19.24 19.71
C ASN A 137 16.32 20.26 18.62
N LEU A 138 15.64 21.41 18.58
CA LEU A 138 16.00 22.53 17.70
C LEU A 138 17.43 23.05 17.98
N GLN A 139 17.93 22.93 19.21
CA GLN A 139 19.32 23.25 19.55
C GLN A 139 20.30 22.12 19.21
N GLU A 140 19.95 20.85 19.48
CA GLU A 140 20.77 19.66 19.18
C GLU A 140 20.97 19.46 17.66
N PHE A 141 20.06 19.96 16.83
CA PHE A 141 20.10 19.87 15.37
C PHE A 141 20.65 21.13 14.69
N ASP A 142 21.07 22.13 15.47
CA ASP A 142 21.58 23.43 14.99
C ASP A 142 20.59 24.11 14.02
N PHE A 143 19.33 24.33 14.45
CA PHE A 143 18.33 25.02 13.62
C PHE A 143 18.78 26.45 13.29
N ASP A 144 18.87 26.75 11.99
CA ASP A 144 19.35 28.04 11.47
C ASP A 144 18.41 29.23 11.76
N GLY A 145 17.15 28.96 12.15
CA GLY A 145 16.11 29.96 12.36
C GLY A 145 15.90 30.41 13.82
N ILE A 146 14.96 31.35 14.01
CA ILE A 146 14.67 31.93 15.32
C ILE A 146 13.67 31.06 16.09
N VAL A 147 14.02 30.66 17.32
CA VAL A 147 13.15 29.89 18.23
C VAL A 147 12.60 30.78 19.34
N TYR A 148 11.27 30.90 19.39
CA TYR A 148 10.49 31.52 20.45
C TYR A 148 9.84 30.44 21.34
N LEU A 149 9.77 30.70 22.64
CA LEU A 149 9.16 29.79 23.62
C LEU A 149 7.90 30.44 24.18
N VAL A 150 6.80 29.70 24.27
CA VAL A 150 5.50 30.23 24.73
C VAL A 150 4.88 29.30 25.77
N GLY A 151 4.44 29.88 26.89
CA GLY A 151 3.73 29.18 27.96
C GLY A 151 3.17 30.14 28.99
N PRO A 152 1.98 29.88 29.55
CA PRO A 152 1.15 30.88 30.24
C PRO A 152 1.77 31.50 31.50
N ARG A 153 2.77 30.85 32.10
CA ARG A 153 3.50 31.35 33.28
C ARG A 153 4.62 32.35 32.91
N GLY A 154 5.09 32.34 31.66
CA GLY A 154 6.36 32.94 31.28
C GLY A 154 7.56 32.20 31.90
N GLY A 155 8.71 32.88 32.00
CA GLY A 155 9.96 32.34 32.55
C GLY A 155 11.12 32.39 31.55
N ARG A 156 12.14 31.56 31.75
CA ARG A 156 13.29 31.39 30.83
C ARG A 156 13.68 29.92 30.69
N ALA A 157 14.05 29.51 29.47
CA ALA A 157 14.66 28.20 29.21
C ALA A 157 15.73 28.34 28.12
N PHE A 158 16.84 27.60 28.25
CA PHE A 158 17.99 27.66 27.33
C PHE A 158 18.49 29.10 27.06
N GLY A 159 18.47 29.95 28.10
CA GLY A 159 18.79 31.39 28.01
C GLY A 159 17.69 32.27 27.39
N ARG A 160 16.75 31.70 26.62
CA ARG A 160 15.65 32.39 25.93
C ARG A 160 14.51 32.75 26.88
N ARG A 161 13.74 33.78 26.52
CA ARG A 161 12.50 34.17 27.23
C ARG A 161 11.36 33.23 26.84
N ILE A 162 10.54 32.85 27.82
CA ILE A 162 9.23 32.26 27.60
C ILE A 162 8.19 33.40 27.63
N TYR A 163 7.51 33.61 26.50
CA TYR A 163 6.39 34.55 26.34
C TYR A 163 5.11 33.94 26.94
N LYS A 164 4.16 34.76 27.42
CA LYS A 164 2.94 34.22 28.04
C LYS A 164 1.93 33.76 26.99
N SER A 165 1.85 34.49 25.89
CA SER A 165 1.04 34.16 24.71
C SER A 165 1.86 34.30 23.42
N VAL A 166 1.32 33.81 22.30
CA VAL A 166 1.94 33.92 20.97
C VAL A 166 1.90 35.37 20.48
N SER A 167 0.87 36.11 20.86
CA SER A 167 0.68 37.54 20.58
C SER A 167 1.74 38.44 21.23
N ASP A 168 2.31 38.04 22.37
CA ASP A 168 3.38 38.77 23.07
C ASP A 168 4.73 38.77 22.30
N ILE A 169 4.91 37.87 21.32
CA ILE A 169 6.13 37.82 20.51
C ILE A 169 6.21 39.12 19.68
N PRO A 170 7.29 39.90 19.73
CA PRO A 170 7.36 41.17 18.98
C PRO A 170 7.41 40.94 17.46
N ASP A 171 8.09 39.87 17.03
CA ASP A 171 8.39 39.59 15.64
C ASP A 171 7.26 38.83 14.92
N GLN A 172 7.46 38.56 13.62
CA GLN A 172 6.63 37.62 12.86
C GLN A 172 7.07 36.17 13.12
N VAL A 173 6.14 35.23 12.99
CA VAL A 173 6.35 33.79 13.24
C VAL A 173 5.81 32.98 12.06
N ASP A 174 6.64 32.14 11.44
CA ASP A 174 6.25 31.34 10.27
C ASP A 174 5.47 30.07 10.64
N LEU A 175 5.84 29.47 11.79
CA LEU A 175 5.38 28.16 12.23
C LEU A 175 5.15 28.13 13.74
N ALA A 176 3.96 27.68 14.16
CA ALA A 176 3.69 27.32 15.55
C ALA A 176 3.82 25.79 15.74
N VAL A 177 4.49 25.34 16.81
CA VAL A 177 4.50 23.94 17.24
C VAL A 177 3.79 23.85 18.58
N ILE A 178 2.68 23.13 18.65
CA ILE A 178 1.71 23.19 19.74
C ILE A 178 1.67 21.83 20.47
N LEU A 179 2.04 21.85 21.75
CA LEU A 179 1.94 20.69 22.64
C LEU A 179 1.31 21.08 23.98
N VAL A 180 -0.01 21.18 23.98
CA VAL A 180 -0.88 21.47 25.15
C VAL A 180 -2.07 20.49 25.21
N PRO A 181 -2.89 20.44 26.27
CA PRO A 181 -4.11 19.61 26.26
C PRO A 181 -5.09 20.01 25.14
N ALA A 182 -5.59 19.04 24.37
CA ALA A 182 -6.39 19.24 23.15
C ALA A 182 -7.49 20.32 23.24
N ARG A 183 -8.21 20.39 24.36
CA ARG A 183 -9.29 21.38 24.59
C ARG A 183 -8.86 22.85 24.42
N HIS A 184 -7.58 23.16 24.62
CA HIS A 184 -7.01 24.52 24.50
C HIS A 184 -6.39 24.81 23.12
N VAL A 185 -6.22 23.77 22.28
CA VAL A 185 -5.61 23.93 20.95
C VAL A 185 -6.43 24.85 20.02
N PRO A 186 -7.78 24.77 19.95
CA PRO A 186 -8.55 25.70 19.11
C PRO A 186 -8.32 27.18 19.46
N ASP A 187 -8.25 27.49 20.75
CA ASP A 187 -8.10 28.87 21.23
C ASP A 187 -6.69 29.41 20.89
N ILE A 188 -5.66 28.57 20.97
CA ILE A 188 -4.28 28.89 20.53
C ILE A 188 -4.20 29.03 19.01
N ILE A 189 -4.96 28.23 18.26
CA ILE A 189 -5.04 28.29 16.80
C ILE A 189 -5.68 29.60 16.33
N ASP A 190 -6.73 30.06 17.01
CA ASP A 190 -7.29 31.40 16.82
C ASP A 190 -6.26 32.50 17.19
N GLU A 191 -5.51 32.35 18.28
CA GLU A 191 -4.48 33.31 18.68
C GLU A 191 -3.34 33.43 17.64
N CYS A 192 -2.80 32.29 17.19
CA CYS A 192 -1.84 32.18 16.09
C CYS A 192 -2.38 32.84 14.81
N GLY A 193 -3.66 32.60 14.49
CA GLY A 193 -4.34 33.17 13.34
C GLY A 193 -4.40 34.71 13.37
N HIS A 194 -4.71 35.30 14.53
CA HIS A 194 -4.68 36.76 14.76
C HIS A 194 -3.27 37.34 14.69
N LYS A 195 -2.25 36.62 15.21
CA LYS A 195 -0.83 37.01 15.10
C LYS A 195 -0.30 36.98 13.67
N GLY A 196 -1.03 36.39 12.73
CA GLY A 196 -0.67 36.28 11.32
C GLY A 196 0.01 34.95 10.95
N ILE A 197 0.13 34.00 11.88
CA ILE A 197 0.65 32.66 11.63
C ILE A 197 -0.32 31.91 10.72
N ARG A 198 0.21 31.15 9.76
CA ARG A 198 -0.57 30.39 8.77
C ARG A 198 -0.22 28.90 8.71
N ARG A 199 0.68 28.43 9.58
CA ARG A 199 1.12 27.04 9.68
C ARG A 199 1.24 26.62 11.15
N ALA A 200 0.69 25.46 11.49
CA ALA A 200 0.86 24.84 12.80
C ALA A 200 1.22 23.34 12.72
N ILE A 201 2.03 22.87 13.65
CA ILE A 201 2.22 21.43 13.93
C ILE A 201 1.58 21.17 15.29
N ILE A 202 0.63 20.23 15.35
CA ILE A 202 -0.15 19.96 16.56
C ILE A 202 0.25 18.58 17.08
N GLU A 203 1.18 18.55 18.03
CA GLU A 203 1.65 17.29 18.64
C GLU A 203 0.69 16.79 19.73
N SER A 204 -0.21 17.67 20.20
CA SER A 204 -1.29 17.34 21.12
C SER A 204 -2.14 16.16 20.66
N ALA A 205 -2.27 15.14 21.51
CA ALA A 205 -3.34 14.14 21.45
C ALA A 205 -4.55 14.56 22.30
N GLY A 206 -5.69 13.88 22.14
CA GLY A 206 -6.94 14.09 22.87
C GLY A 206 -8.12 14.55 22.00
N PHE A 207 -8.12 14.19 20.72
CA PHE A 207 -9.14 14.54 19.73
C PHE A 207 -10.07 13.33 19.48
N SER A 208 -10.59 13.14 18.26
CA SER A 208 -11.61 12.12 17.98
C SER A 208 -11.26 10.69 18.42
N GLU A 209 -9.96 10.37 18.52
CA GLU A 209 -9.44 9.09 19.00
C GLU A 209 -9.80 8.80 20.48
N LEU A 210 -10.07 9.82 21.30
CA LEU A 210 -10.50 9.63 22.70
C LEU A 210 -12.03 9.77 22.90
N GLY A 211 -12.82 9.88 21.83
CA GLY A 211 -14.28 9.80 21.89
C GLY A 211 -15.01 11.15 21.77
N PRO A 212 -16.23 11.28 22.37
CA PRO A 212 -17.15 12.38 22.07
C PRO A 212 -16.63 13.79 22.39
N GLU A 213 -15.95 13.98 23.53
CA GLU A 213 -15.41 15.29 23.92
C GLU A 213 -14.26 15.72 22.99
N GLY A 214 -13.39 14.78 22.64
CA GLY A 214 -12.30 15.01 21.69
C GLY A 214 -12.79 15.39 20.30
N ARG A 215 -13.91 14.80 19.83
CA ARG A 215 -14.60 15.24 18.59
C ARG A 215 -15.08 16.69 18.63
N GLN A 216 -15.48 17.22 19.80
CA GLN A 216 -15.86 18.64 19.91
C GLN A 216 -14.63 19.55 19.84
N ALA A 217 -13.51 19.16 20.47
CA ALA A 217 -12.24 19.88 20.34
C ALA A 217 -11.73 19.87 18.88
N GLU A 218 -11.92 18.75 18.19
CA GLU A 218 -11.56 18.55 16.78
C GLU A 218 -12.36 19.43 15.83
N GLN A 219 -13.69 19.48 16.01
CA GLN A 219 -14.54 20.35 15.21
C GLN A 219 -14.15 21.83 15.41
N ARG A 220 -13.96 22.28 16.66
CA ARG A 220 -13.51 23.66 16.94
C ARG A 220 -12.14 23.97 16.34
N LEU A 221 -11.21 23.01 16.35
CA LEU A 221 -9.90 23.15 15.70
C LEU A 221 -10.06 23.38 14.18
N LEU A 222 -10.86 22.57 13.50
CA LEU A 222 -11.12 22.71 12.06
C LEU A 222 -11.82 24.04 11.72
N GLU A 223 -12.76 24.49 12.55
CA GLU A 223 -13.43 25.79 12.40
C GLU A 223 -12.47 26.97 12.56
N ALA A 224 -11.62 26.94 13.59
CA ALA A 224 -10.62 27.97 13.86
C ALA A 224 -9.54 28.03 12.76
N ALA A 225 -9.01 26.87 12.33
CA ALA A 225 -8.04 26.79 11.24
C ALA A 225 -8.59 27.38 9.92
N ARG A 226 -9.82 27.02 9.55
CA ARG A 226 -10.52 27.58 8.37
C ARG A 226 -10.72 29.09 8.47
N ARG A 227 -11.14 29.61 9.64
CA ARG A 227 -11.38 31.04 9.87
C ARG A 227 -10.16 31.91 9.57
N HIS A 228 -8.96 31.39 9.85
CA HIS A 228 -7.70 32.12 9.68
C HIS A 228 -6.91 31.71 8.42
N GLY A 229 -7.45 30.82 7.57
CA GLY A 229 -6.75 30.30 6.40
C GLY A 229 -5.45 29.56 6.75
N MET A 230 -5.38 28.96 7.94
CA MET A 230 -4.20 28.27 8.44
C MET A 230 -4.25 26.79 8.07
N ARG A 231 -3.11 26.23 7.64
CA ARG A 231 -2.91 24.78 7.47
C ARG A 231 -2.21 24.19 8.70
N PHE A 232 -2.42 22.91 8.99
CA PHE A 232 -1.71 22.22 10.07
C PHE A 232 -1.41 20.74 9.80
N ILE A 233 -0.32 20.25 10.40
CA ILE A 233 0.03 18.83 10.48
C ILE A 233 -0.46 18.27 11.84
N GLY A 234 -1.01 17.06 11.82
CA GLY A 234 -1.56 16.39 13.00
C GLY A 234 -3.10 16.47 13.04
N PRO A 235 -3.73 16.55 14.23
CA PRO A 235 -3.12 16.46 15.57
C PRO A 235 -2.53 15.08 15.86
N ASN A 236 -2.10 14.83 17.11
CA ASN A 236 -1.61 13.54 17.58
C ASN A 236 -0.40 13.02 16.77
N CYS A 237 0.56 13.90 16.53
CA CYS A 237 1.80 13.58 15.80
C CYS A 237 3.06 13.92 16.62
N ILE A 238 4.24 13.59 16.09
CA ILE A 238 5.55 14.02 16.62
C ILE A 238 6.26 15.02 15.70
N GLY A 239 5.51 15.78 14.91
CA GLY A 239 6.05 16.86 14.08
C GLY A 239 7.03 16.44 12.99
N VAL A 240 7.98 17.32 12.66
CA VAL A 240 8.82 17.21 11.45
C VAL A 240 10.32 17.38 11.73
N ILE A 241 11.15 16.85 10.82
CA ILE A 241 12.59 17.14 10.75
C ILE A 241 12.95 17.55 9.30
N ASN A 242 13.79 18.55 9.16
CA ASN A 242 14.50 18.90 7.92
C ASN A 242 16.01 18.92 8.21
N ARG A 243 16.74 17.97 7.62
CA ARG A 243 18.20 17.87 7.79
C ARG A 243 18.97 18.97 7.06
N GLY A 244 18.33 19.70 6.15
CA GLY A 244 18.91 20.83 5.42
C GLY A 244 19.30 21.99 6.34
N ASN A 245 18.33 22.46 7.15
CA ASN A 245 18.37 23.70 7.95
C ASN A 245 18.34 23.48 9.48
N GLY A 246 18.49 22.23 9.94
CA GLY A 246 18.48 21.87 11.37
C GLY A 246 17.11 21.88 12.05
N LEU A 247 15.99 22.06 11.32
CA LEU A 247 14.66 21.99 11.93
C LEU A 247 14.41 20.58 12.47
N ALA A 248 14.17 20.45 13.78
CA ALA A 248 13.78 19.19 14.42
C ALA A 248 12.83 19.50 15.58
N VAL A 249 11.53 19.33 15.35
CA VAL A 249 10.49 19.67 16.33
C VAL A 249 9.85 18.52 17.15
N PRO A 250 10.14 17.21 16.98
CA PRO A 250 9.55 16.18 17.83
C PRO A 250 9.76 16.43 19.33
N PHE A 251 8.75 16.15 20.17
CA PHE A 251 8.92 16.19 21.64
C PHE A 251 9.79 15.09 22.29
N PRO A 252 10.00 13.89 21.74
CA PRO A 252 10.97 12.93 22.27
C PRO A 252 12.38 13.49 22.11
N VAL A 253 13.26 13.37 23.12
CA VAL A 253 14.65 13.86 23.00
C VAL A 253 15.38 13.03 21.95
N LEU A 254 15.90 13.69 20.92
CA LEU A 254 16.65 13.07 19.84
C LEU A 254 18.16 13.33 19.99
N LYS A 255 18.96 12.62 19.19
CA LYS A 255 20.37 12.91 18.98
C LYS A 255 20.65 13.14 17.51
N ASN A 256 21.55 14.07 17.21
CA ASN A 256 21.94 14.45 15.86
C ASN A 256 22.89 13.42 15.22
N VAL A 257 22.46 12.15 15.15
CA VAL A 257 23.25 10.99 14.65
C VAL A 257 22.88 10.58 13.22
N PHE A 258 21.89 11.23 12.61
CA PHE A 258 21.42 10.91 11.26
C PHE A 258 22.38 11.48 10.21
N ALA A 259 22.92 10.64 9.33
CA ALA A 259 23.61 11.12 8.15
C ALA A 259 22.70 12.05 7.31
N ARG A 260 23.27 13.03 6.62
CA ARG A 260 22.54 13.78 5.58
C ARG A 260 22.45 12.89 4.34
N GLY A 261 21.27 12.75 3.76
CA GLY A 261 21.08 11.97 2.53
C GLY A 261 19.71 12.20 1.92
N GLY A 262 19.31 11.34 0.98
CA GLY A 262 18.12 11.55 0.14
C GLY A 262 16.85 10.84 0.59
N ILE A 263 16.81 10.17 1.75
CA ILE A 263 15.62 9.43 2.19
C ILE A 263 14.68 10.38 2.94
N SER A 264 13.43 10.47 2.50
CA SER A 264 12.38 11.23 3.19
C SER A 264 11.28 10.31 3.71
N ILE A 265 10.81 10.55 4.93
CA ILE A 265 9.88 9.67 5.65
C ILE A 265 8.59 10.43 5.99
N VAL A 266 7.46 9.83 5.68
CA VAL A 266 6.13 10.24 6.16
C VAL A 266 5.51 9.08 6.95
N THR A 267 5.05 9.33 8.17
CA THR A 267 4.51 8.30 9.05
C THR A 267 3.24 8.73 9.76
N GLN A 268 2.20 7.91 9.67
CA GLN A 268 0.96 8.11 10.43
C GLN A 268 1.20 7.93 11.93
N SER A 269 1.95 6.89 12.33
CA SER A 269 2.29 6.63 13.74
C SER A 269 3.59 7.32 14.17
N GLY A 270 3.54 8.07 15.28
CA GLY A 270 4.72 8.71 15.86
C GLY A 270 5.75 7.71 16.39
N GLY A 271 5.31 6.65 17.06
CA GLY A 271 6.20 5.61 17.61
C GLY A 271 6.99 4.89 16.52
N VAL A 272 6.29 4.39 15.49
CA VAL A 272 6.93 3.76 14.32
C VAL A 272 7.86 4.74 13.58
N GLY A 273 7.54 6.04 13.62
CA GLY A 273 8.41 7.10 13.12
C GLY A 273 9.76 7.18 13.83
N LEU A 274 9.77 7.09 15.16
CA LEU A 274 10.99 7.06 15.96
C LEU A 274 11.79 5.78 15.68
N ASP A 275 11.13 4.63 15.56
CA ASP A 275 11.77 3.37 15.21
C ASP A 275 12.48 3.47 13.86
N TYR A 276 11.84 4.04 12.85
CA TYR A 276 12.47 4.31 11.55
C TYR A 276 13.66 5.25 11.63
N LEU A 277 13.56 6.36 12.36
CA LEU A 277 14.70 7.24 12.58
C LEU A 277 15.88 6.46 13.19
N ASN A 278 15.63 5.71 14.27
CA ASN A 278 16.64 4.87 14.92
C ASN A 278 17.25 3.83 13.96
N MET A 279 16.43 3.20 13.11
CA MET A 279 16.87 2.23 12.11
C MET A 279 17.79 2.87 11.06
N LEU A 280 17.42 4.04 10.50
CA LEU A 280 18.29 4.78 9.56
C LEU A 280 19.63 5.16 10.22
N ALA A 281 19.62 5.68 11.45
CA ALA A 281 20.83 6.01 12.20
C ALA A 281 21.72 4.79 12.50
N SER A 282 21.12 3.60 12.69
CA SER A 282 21.85 2.36 12.96
C SER A 282 22.56 1.75 11.74
N GLU A 283 22.18 2.18 10.53
CA GLU A 283 22.65 1.65 9.24
C GLU A 283 23.26 2.73 8.34
N ASN A 284 23.58 3.92 8.89
CA ASN A 284 24.14 5.08 8.18
C ASN A 284 23.33 5.54 6.95
N LEU A 285 22.01 5.27 6.95
CA LEU A 285 21.12 5.69 5.87
C LEU A 285 20.76 7.16 6.07
N GLY A 286 21.08 7.98 5.07
CA GLY A 286 20.99 9.43 5.17
C GLY A 286 19.57 9.99 5.00
N LEU A 287 19.12 10.76 5.99
CA LEU A 287 17.81 11.40 6.04
C LEU A 287 17.85 12.77 5.32
N ALA A 288 16.80 13.07 4.57
CA ALA A 288 16.46 14.41 4.07
C ALA A 288 15.38 15.03 4.97
N ARG A 289 14.15 14.50 4.88
CA ARG A 289 12.95 15.01 5.58
C ARG A 289 12.27 13.91 6.41
N PHE A 290 11.64 14.30 7.50
CA PHE A 290 10.75 13.43 8.29
C PHE A 290 9.48 14.18 8.62
N ALA A 291 8.33 13.52 8.56
CA ALA A 291 7.06 14.05 9.06
C ALA A 291 6.20 12.95 9.68
N SER A 292 5.80 13.17 10.93
CA SER A 292 4.69 12.45 11.56
C SER A 292 3.40 13.23 11.32
N ILE A 293 2.36 12.55 10.81
CA ILE A 293 1.09 13.18 10.42
C ILE A 293 -0.10 12.85 11.32
N GLY A 294 0.01 11.85 12.21
CA GLY A 294 -0.97 11.58 13.26
C GLY A 294 -2.37 11.31 12.71
N ASN A 295 -3.35 12.10 13.15
CA ASN A 295 -4.74 11.97 12.74
C ASN A 295 -5.04 12.47 11.30
N LYS A 296 -4.11 13.19 10.65
CA LYS A 296 -4.22 13.64 9.25
C LYS A 296 -5.47 14.48 8.93
N LEU A 297 -5.87 15.37 9.84
CA LEU A 297 -7.14 16.11 9.73
C LEU A 297 -7.14 17.27 8.73
N ASP A 298 -5.96 17.73 8.31
CA ASP A 298 -5.82 18.82 7.32
C ASP A 298 -4.69 18.52 6.33
N VAL A 299 -3.43 18.51 6.75
CA VAL A 299 -2.33 18.01 5.92
C VAL A 299 -2.26 16.49 6.03
N ASP A 300 -2.42 15.81 4.89
CA ASP A 300 -2.41 14.35 4.77
C ASP A 300 -1.11 13.81 4.13
N GLU A 301 -1.05 12.50 3.89
CA GLU A 301 0.08 11.87 3.21
C GLU A 301 0.26 12.33 1.75
N CYS A 302 -0.81 12.75 1.07
CA CYS A 302 -0.75 13.16 -0.32
C CYS A 302 -0.23 14.60 -0.47
N ASP A 303 -0.64 15.52 0.42
CA ASP A 303 -0.07 16.86 0.53
C ASP A 303 1.45 16.81 0.73
N LEU A 304 1.92 15.92 1.60
CA LEU A 304 3.36 15.71 1.83
C LEU A 304 4.04 15.00 0.65
N LEU A 305 3.39 14.01 0.03
CA LEU A 305 3.95 13.29 -1.11
C LEU A 305 4.16 14.21 -2.32
N GLU A 306 3.21 15.10 -2.63
CA GLU A 306 3.35 16.13 -3.69
C GLU A 306 4.56 17.04 -3.42
N PHE A 307 4.77 17.45 -2.18
CA PHE A 307 5.96 18.20 -1.79
C PHE A 307 7.26 17.40 -1.95
N LEU A 308 7.30 16.14 -1.49
CA LEU A 308 8.49 15.28 -1.57
C LEU A 308 8.84 14.85 -2.99
N VAL A 309 7.85 14.70 -3.88
CA VAL A 309 8.06 14.51 -5.32
C VAL A 309 8.75 15.72 -5.95
N ALA A 310 8.37 16.94 -5.56
CA ALA A 310 9.01 18.18 -6.04
C ALA A 310 10.34 18.54 -5.33
N ASP A 311 10.66 17.95 -4.18
CA ASP A 311 11.84 18.30 -3.39
C ASP A 311 13.16 17.69 -3.91
N GLU A 312 14.09 18.52 -4.39
CA GLU A 312 15.38 18.08 -4.98
C GLU A 312 16.30 17.32 -4.01
N GLN A 313 16.15 17.55 -2.70
CA GLN A 313 16.91 16.83 -1.67
C GLN A 313 16.36 15.41 -1.46
N THR A 314 15.08 15.18 -1.73
CA THR A 314 14.44 13.87 -1.64
C THR A 314 14.71 13.04 -2.90
N ARG A 315 15.24 11.83 -2.69
CA ARG A 315 15.54 10.81 -3.71
C ARG A 315 14.72 9.54 -3.53
N ILE A 316 14.43 9.16 -2.29
CA ILE A 316 13.61 7.99 -1.94
C ILE A 316 12.55 8.44 -0.92
N ILE A 317 11.32 7.97 -1.08
CA ILE A 317 10.19 8.34 -0.24
C ILE A 317 9.68 7.10 0.50
N CYS A 318 9.72 7.13 1.83
CA CYS A 318 9.22 6.07 2.70
C CYS A 318 7.92 6.52 3.36
N LEU A 319 6.87 5.71 3.24
CA LEU A 319 5.56 5.93 3.83
C LEU A 319 5.29 4.83 4.87
N TYR A 320 4.78 5.21 6.04
CA TYR A 320 4.07 4.29 6.94
C TYR A 320 2.62 4.79 7.10
N LEU A 321 1.67 3.97 6.66
CA LEU A 321 0.25 4.32 6.69
C LEU A 321 -0.57 3.19 7.32
N GLU A 322 -1.47 3.56 8.23
CA GLU A 322 -2.53 2.70 8.74
C GLU A 322 -3.76 2.78 7.83
N SER A 323 -4.04 3.98 7.31
CA SER A 323 -5.13 4.29 6.41
C SER A 323 -4.65 5.18 5.24
N ILE A 324 -5.34 5.10 4.10
CA ILE A 324 -5.11 5.97 2.93
C ILE A 324 -6.34 6.87 2.78
N SER A 325 -6.12 8.19 2.77
CA SER A 325 -7.20 9.19 2.74
C SER A 325 -7.80 9.36 1.35
N ASP A 326 -6.96 9.52 0.33
CA ASP A 326 -7.33 9.63 -1.08
C ASP A 326 -6.41 8.73 -1.92
N GLY A 327 -6.91 7.52 -2.25
CA GLY A 327 -6.17 6.54 -3.04
C GLY A 327 -5.97 6.96 -4.48
N ARG A 328 -6.90 7.74 -5.04
CA ARG A 328 -6.81 8.28 -6.41
C ARG A 328 -5.70 9.31 -6.53
N ARG A 329 -5.62 10.21 -5.54
CA ARG A 329 -4.55 11.19 -5.45
C ARG A 329 -3.19 10.52 -5.23
N LEU A 330 -3.10 9.56 -4.31
CA LEU A 330 -1.89 8.76 -4.10
C LEU A 330 -1.39 8.12 -5.41
N MET A 331 -2.27 7.42 -6.13
CA MET A 331 -1.93 6.79 -7.42
C MET A 331 -1.45 7.80 -8.47
N ARG A 332 -2.12 8.95 -8.60
CA ARG A 332 -1.76 10.01 -9.56
C ARG A 332 -0.42 10.66 -9.22
N ILE A 333 -0.11 10.87 -7.95
CA ILE A 333 1.20 11.42 -7.53
C ILE A 333 2.31 10.40 -7.77
N ALA A 334 2.06 9.12 -7.52
CA ALA A 334 3.05 8.07 -7.77
C ALA A 334 3.42 7.94 -9.27
N ARG A 335 2.45 8.11 -10.19
CA ARG A 335 2.72 8.15 -11.64
C ARG A 335 3.51 9.38 -12.09
N SER A 336 3.51 10.48 -11.33
CA SER A 336 4.14 11.74 -11.74
C SER A 336 5.63 11.86 -11.41
N THR A 337 6.25 10.81 -10.86
CA THR A 337 7.63 10.86 -10.34
C THR A 337 8.47 9.65 -10.75
N ASP A 338 9.77 9.89 -10.96
CA ASP A 338 10.77 8.83 -11.08
C ASP A 338 11.47 8.50 -9.74
N LYS A 339 10.95 9.02 -8.62
CA LYS A 339 11.49 8.74 -7.27
C LYS A 339 10.83 7.49 -6.70
N PRO A 340 11.61 6.51 -6.20
CA PRO A 340 11.05 5.35 -5.51
C PRO A 340 10.16 5.74 -4.32
N ILE A 341 8.92 5.24 -4.33
CA ILE A 341 7.98 5.32 -3.22
C ILE A 341 7.84 3.93 -2.59
N LEU A 342 8.12 3.84 -1.30
CA LEU A 342 8.12 2.62 -0.51
C LEU A 342 7.04 2.76 0.59
N LEU A 343 6.09 1.84 0.69
CA LEU A 343 4.99 1.91 1.66
C LEU A 343 4.95 0.68 2.56
N HIS A 344 5.21 0.88 3.86
CA HIS A 344 4.83 -0.07 4.90
C HIS A 344 3.36 0.18 5.29
N LYS A 345 2.46 -0.69 4.79
CA LYS A 345 1.02 -0.63 5.08
C LYS A 345 0.69 -1.56 6.25
N SER A 346 0.24 -0.98 7.36
CA SER A 346 -0.33 -1.74 8.49
C SER A 346 -1.86 -1.84 8.36
N ASN A 347 -2.57 -2.37 9.37
CA ASN A 347 -4.03 -2.46 9.38
C ASN A 347 -4.62 -3.19 8.15
N THR A 348 -4.12 -4.42 7.92
CA THR A 348 -4.35 -5.23 6.70
C THR A 348 -5.28 -6.43 6.92
N GLY A 349 -5.47 -6.86 8.17
CA GLY A 349 -6.32 -7.98 8.55
C GLY A 349 -7.43 -7.58 9.53
N THR A 350 -8.48 -8.38 9.63
CA THR A 350 -9.69 -8.09 10.43
C THR A 350 -9.38 -7.74 11.90
N LEU A 351 -8.53 -8.52 12.57
CA LEU A 351 -8.10 -8.25 13.94
C LEU A 351 -7.41 -6.89 14.10
N ALA A 352 -6.64 -6.47 13.09
CA ALA A 352 -5.97 -5.17 13.10
C ALA A 352 -6.96 -4.02 12.84
N GLN A 353 -8.03 -4.25 12.06
CA GLN A 353 -9.09 -3.28 11.82
C GLN A 353 -9.89 -2.97 13.09
N GLU A 354 -10.16 -3.99 13.93
CA GLU A 354 -10.83 -3.80 15.22
C GLU A 354 -9.98 -2.96 16.19
N ILE A 355 -8.68 -3.21 16.26
CA ILE A 355 -7.74 -2.45 17.12
C ILE A 355 -7.51 -1.03 16.56
N ALA A 356 -7.37 -0.89 15.25
CA ALA A 356 -7.20 0.43 14.63
C ALA A 356 -8.40 1.34 14.91
N GLN A 357 -9.63 0.82 14.84
CA GLN A 357 -10.85 1.59 15.15
C GLN A 357 -10.88 2.19 16.57
N SER A 358 -10.13 1.65 17.54
CA SER A 358 -10.02 2.21 18.89
C SER A 358 -8.85 3.19 19.08
N HIS A 359 -7.96 3.34 18.09
CA HIS A 359 -6.77 4.20 18.16
C HIS A 359 -6.73 5.29 17.07
N THR A 360 -7.34 5.05 15.91
CA THR A 360 -7.50 5.99 14.80
C THR A 360 -8.93 5.93 14.26
N ALA A 361 -9.57 7.08 14.08
CA ALA A 361 -10.96 7.17 13.61
C ALA A 361 -11.17 6.80 12.12
N ALA A 362 -10.13 6.27 11.45
CA ALA A 362 -10.11 5.98 10.03
C ALA A 362 -10.52 4.53 9.75
N LEU A 363 -11.50 4.33 8.88
CA LEU A 363 -11.86 3.01 8.37
C LEU A 363 -10.74 2.49 7.44
N SER A 364 -10.32 1.23 7.58
CA SER A 364 -9.41 0.61 6.60
C SER A 364 -10.22 0.18 5.37
N GLY A 365 -9.70 0.50 4.17
CA GLY A 365 -10.24 0.00 2.90
C GLY A 365 -9.96 -1.49 2.69
N ASP A 366 -10.43 -2.04 1.57
CA ASP A 366 -10.14 -3.42 1.18
C ASP A 366 -8.64 -3.57 0.85
N ASP A 367 -7.92 -4.39 1.60
CA ASP A 367 -6.46 -4.50 1.45
C ASP A 367 -6.03 -5.18 0.14
N ALA A 368 -6.93 -5.94 -0.50
CA ALA A 368 -6.70 -6.46 -1.84
C ALA A 368 -6.77 -5.34 -2.89
N VAL A 369 -7.71 -4.40 -2.75
CA VAL A 369 -7.79 -3.18 -3.57
C VAL A 369 -6.58 -2.28 -3.34
N VAL A 370 -6.18 -2.07 -2.08
CA VAL A 370 -4.95 -1.32 -1.74
C VAL A 370 -3.73 -1.95 -2.41
N SER A 371 -3.58 -3.29 -2.34
CA SER A 371 -2.44 -3.98 -2.95
C SER A 371 -2.40 -3.80 -4.47
N ALA A 372 -3.53 -4.04 -5.15
CA ALA A 372 -3.66 -3.83 -6.59
C ALA A 372 -3.35 -2.38 -7.01
N ALA A 373 -3.87 -1.41 -6.27
CA ALA A 373 -3.69 0.01 -6.54
C ALA A 373 -2.23 0.46 -6.42
N LEU A 374 -1.52 0.06 -5.37
CA LEU A 374 -0.11 0.41 -5.13
C LEU A 374 0.80 -0.19 -6.21
N GLU A 375 0.53 -1.44 -6.59
CA GLU A 375 1.28 -2.16 -7.59
C GLU A 375 1.08 -1.59 -9.00
N GLN A 376 -0.15 -1.19 -9.35
CA GLN A 376 -0.46 -0.47 -10.59
C GLN A 376 0.31 0.85 -10.77
N VAL A 377 0.86 1.42 -9.70
CA VAL A 377 1.62 2.67 -9.73
C VAL A 377 3.06 2.53 -9.25
N GLY A 378 3.58 1.30 -9.15
CA GLY A 378 4.99 1.05 -8.82
C GLY A 378 5.40 1.38 -7.38
N ILE A 379 4.44 1.58 -6.46
CA ILE A 379 4.75 1.74 -5.03
C ILE A 379 5.16 0.37 -4.47
N ALA A 380 6.40 0.25 -4.01
CA ALA A 380 6.87 -0.98 -3.38
C ALA A 380 6.21 -1.15 -2.00
N ARG A 381 5.37 -2.18 -1.85
CA ARG A 381 4.63 -2.46 -0.61
C ARG A 381 5.43 -3.37 0.32
N PHE A 382 5.47 -3.01 1.60
CA PHE A 382 6.14 -3.76 2.67
C PHE A 382 5.18 -4.12 3.80
N SER A 383 5.46 -5.25 4.46
CA SER A 383 4.73 -5.74 5.64
C SER A 383 5.58 -5.79 6.92
N THR A 384 6.88 -5.50 6.83
CA THR A 384 7.78 -5.39 7.99
C THR A 384 8.77 -4.26 7.82
N ALA A 385 9.17 -3.65 8.95
CA ALA A 385 10.19 -2.62 9.00
C ALA A 385 11.57 -3.14 8.53
N ASN A 386 11.95 -4.37 8.88
CA ASN A 386 13.25 -4.95 8.51
C ASN A 386 13.36 -5.18 7.00
N THR A 387 12.30 -5.66 6.34
CA THR A 387 12.30 -5.82 4.88
C THR A 387 12.39 -4.47 4.15
N LEU A 388 11.71 -3.44 4.64
CA LEU A 388 11.82 -2.08 4.11
C LEU A 388 13.25 -1.54 4.25
N LEU A 389 13.86 -1.68 5.44
CA LEU A 389 15.23 -1.26 5.71
C LEU A 389 16.23 -1.97 4.79
N ASN A 390 16.12 -3.29 4.69
CA ASN A 390 16.98 -4.09 3.82
C ASN A 390 16.77 -3.79 2.33
N PHE A 391 15.60 -3.29 1.92
CA PHE A 391 15.41 -2.79 0.56
C PHE A 391 16.04 -1.41 0.35
N LEU A 392 15.89 -0.48 1.31
CA LEU A 392 16.59 0.81 1.31
C LEU A 392 18.11 0.66 1.18
N LYS A 393 18.67 -0.44 1.70
CA LYS A 393 20.08 -0.78 1.59
C LYS A 393 20.53 -1.09 0.16
N VAL A 394 19.74 -1.78 -0.65
CA VAL A 394 20.12 -2.16 -2.02
C VAL A 394 19.63 -1.19 -3.10
N LEU A 395 18.63 -0.37 -2.79
CA LEU A 395 18.01 0.55 -3.75
C LEU A 395 18.98 1.59 -4.39
N PRO A 396 20.06 2.05 -3.72
CA PRO A 396 21.08 2.89 -4.36
C PRO A 396 22.05 2.14 -5.28
N LEU A 397 22.13 0.81 -5.20
CA LEU A 397 23.05 0.00 -6.00
C LEU A 397 22.62 -0.03 -7.49
N PRO A 398 23.52 -0.44 -8.41
CA PRO A 398 23.13 -0.67 -9.80
C PRO A 398 21.96 -1.65 -9.94
N PRO A 399 21.06 -1.48 -10.93
CA PRO A 399 19.85 -2.29 -11.04
C PRO A 399 20.15 -3.75 -11.38
N LEU A 400 19.54 -4.70 -10.65
CA LEU A 400 19.69 -6.13 -10.91
C LEU A 400 18.84 -6.56 -12.12
N ARG A 401 19.49 -6.84 -13.25
CA ARG A 401 18.83 -7.23 -14.50
C ARG A 401 18.94 -8.72 -14.78
N GLY A 402 18.19 -9.54 -14.07
CA GLY A 402 18.05 -10.97 -14.36
C GLY A 402 18.04 -11.84 -13.10
N LYS A 403 18.46 -13.10 -13.25
CA LYS A 403 18.38 -14.14 -12.21
C LYS A 403 19.71 -14.85 -11.96
N GLN A 404 20.75 -14.54 -12.74
CA GLN A 404 22.03 -15.23 -12.72
C GLN A 404 22.97 -14.55 -11.73
N VAL A 405 23.28 -15.20 -10.60
CA VAL A 405 24.10 -14.60 -9.54
C VAL A 405 25.36 -15.38 -9.24
N ALA A 406 26.39 -14.65 -8.83
CA ALA A 406 27.61 -15.21 -8.24
C ALA A 406 27.53 -15.13 -6.72
N VAL A 407 27.77 -16.23 -6.01
CA VAL A 407 27.96 -16.23 -4.55
C VAL A 407 29.44 -16.45 -4.27
N LEU A 408 30.08 -15.49 -3.61
CA LEU A 408 31.47 -15.59 -3.14
C LEU A 408 31.42 -15.62 -1.61
N SER A 409 32.11 -16.58 -0.99
CA SER A 409 32.06 -16.76 0.47
C SER A 409 33.41 -17.14 1.04
N ARG A 410 33.79 -16.54 2.17
CA ARG A 410 34.92 -17.01 2.99
C ARG A 410 34.63 -18.33 3.74
N SER A 411 33.37 -18.74 3.78
CA SER A 411 32.86 -19.81 4.63
C SER A 411 31.84 -20.67 3.88
N GLY A 412 32.17 -21.94 3.62
CA GLY A 412 31.27 -22.88 2.95
C GLY A 412 29.89 -23.01 3.59
N GLY A 413 29.78 -22.93 4.93
CA GLY A 413 28.49 -22.97 5.64
C GLY A 413 27.58 -21.79 5.28
N HIS A 414 28.10 -20.57 5.29
CA HIS A 414 27.35 -19.38 4.85
C HIS A 414 27.03 -19.44 3.34
N ALA A 415 27.91 -20.06 2.55
CA ALA A 415 27.73 -20.25 1.13
C ALA A 415 26.51 -21.16 0.82
N VAL A 416 26.31 -22.23 1.59
CA VAL A 416 25.11 -23.09 1.50
C VAL A 416 23.85 -22.32 1.85
N ILE A 417 23.83 -21.57 2.97
CA ILE A 417 22.66 -20.75 3.36
C ILE A 417 22.30 -19.74 2.27
N ALA A 418 23.31 -19.12 1.63
CA ALA A 418 23.08 -18.21 0.50
C ALA A 418 22.55 -18.92 -0.75
N ALA A 419 22.97 -20.17 -1.01
CA ALA A 419 22.46 -20.97 -2.12
C ALA A 419 20.99 -21.37 -1.91
N ASP A 420 20.63 -21.83 -0.71
CA ASP A 420 19.24 -22.15 -0.34
C ASP A 420 18.34 -20.91 -0.47
N ALA A 421 18.81 -19.75 0.01
CA ALA A 421 18.12 -18.48 -0.17
C ALA A 421 18.00 -18.08 -1.66
N CYS A 422 19.05 -18.32 -2.47
CA CYS A 422 18.99 -18.06 -3.91
C CYS A 422 17.89 -18.90 -4.58
N GLU A 423 17.77 -20.19 -4.27
CA GLU A 423 16.69 -21.04 -4.78
C GLU A 423 15.32 -20.51 -4.31
N GLN A 424 15.16 -20.22 -3.01
CA GLN A 424 13.91 -19.71 -2.43
C GLN A 424 13.41 -18.43 -3.13
N TYR A 425 14.31 -17.50 -3.48
CA TYR A 425 13.96 -16.24 -4.14
C TYR A 425 14.09 -16.28 -5.67
N GLY A 426 14.23 -17.47 -6.27
CA GLY A 426 14.19 -17.67 -7.71
C GLY A 426 15.41 -17.15 -8.48
N PHE A 427 16.56 -17.09 -7.83
CA PHE A 427 17.87 -16.89 -8.46
C PHE A 427 18.47 -18.22 -8.91
N SER A 428 19.48 -18.16 -9.77
CA SER A 428 20.23 -19.31 -10.25
C SER A 428 21.72 -18.99 -10.23
N LEU A 429 22.50 -19.94 -9.71
CA LEU A 429 23.95 -19.77 -9.57
C LEU A 429 24.62 -19.92 -10.94
N VAL A 430 25.42 -18.93 -11.35
CA VAL A 430 26.21 -19.02 -12.59
C VAL A 430 27.19 -20.18 -12.56
N ARG A 431 27.39 -20.84 -13.71
CA ARG A 431 28.59 -21.65 -13.92
C ARG A 431 29.76 -20.72 -14.28
N PHE A 432 30.80 -20.74 -13.45
CA PHE A 432 32.03 -20.04 -13.73
C PHE A 432 32.82 -20.70 -14.89
N PRO A 433 33.56 -19.92 -15.71
CA PRO A 433 34.46 -20.47 -16.71
C PRO A 433 35.59 -21.29 -16.09
N GLU A 434 35.94 -22.43 -16.70
CA GLU A 434 36.95 -23.35 -16.17
C GLU A 434 38.37 -22.72 -16.14
N ASP A 435 38.67 -21.78 -17.03
CA ASP A 435 39.92 -21.00 -17.05
C ASP A 435 39.95 -19.93 -15.96
N PHE A 436 38.81 -19.33 -15.63
CA PHE A 436 38.66 -18.43 -14.48
C PHE A 436 38.88 -19.18 -13.17
N LEU A 437 38.27 -20.36 -12.99
CA LEU A 437 38.46 -21.20 -11.81
C LEU A 437 39.93 -21.64 -11.66
N ARG A 438 40.57 -22.15 -12.72
CA ARG A 438 42.01 -22.52 -12.69
C ARG A 438 42.93 -21.36 -12.34
N ALA A 439 42.61 -20.13 -12.75
CA ALA A 439 43.40 -18.95 -12.38
C ALA A 439 43.28 -18.61 -10.88
N ILE A 440 42.19 -19.00 -10.23
CA ILE A 440 41.98 -18.82 -8.79
C ILE A 440 42.66 -19.94 -8.00
N GLU A 441 42.55 -21.19 -8.45
CA GLU A 441 43.19 -22.37 -7.83
C GLU A 441 44.71 -22.20 -7.66
N GLN A 442 45.38 -21.44 -8.55
CA GLN A 442 46.80 -21.12 -8.45
C GLN A 442 47.19 -20.33 -7.19
N HIS A 443 46.24 -19.66 -6.53
CA HIS A 443 46.46 -18.92 -5.29
C HIS A 443 46.11 -19.71 -4.02
N PHE A 444 45.54 -20.92 -4.15
CA PHE A 444 45.10 -21.74 -3.02
C PHE A 444 46.26 -22.60 -2.48
N ARG A 445 46.46 -22.59 -1.16
CA ARG A 445 47.54 -23.37 -0.50
C ARG A 445 47.22 -24.85 -0.39
N ALA A 446 45.95 -25.20 -0.31
CA ALA A 446 45.46 -26.58 -0.24
C ALA A 446 44.51 -26.83 -1.41
N GLN A 447 44.84 -27.78 -2.29
CA GLN A 447 44.00 -28.17 -3.44
C GLN A 447 42.86 -29.13 -3.02
N VAL A 448 42.24 -28.86 -1.86
CA VAL A 448 41.27 -29.76 -1.21
C VAL A 448 39.83 -29.37 -1.57
N ILE A 449 39.60 -28.10 -1.93
CA ILE A 449 38.30 -27.56 -2.30
C ILE A 449 38.17 -27.55 -3.83
N ARG A 450 37.12 -28.18 -4.37
CA ARG A 450 36.73 -28.01 -5.78
C ARG A 450 35.98 -26.69 -5.92
N LEU A 451 36.57 -25.71 -6.61
CA LEU A 451 35.93 -24.41 -6.80
C LEU A 451 34.68 -24.54 -7.71
N THR A 452 33.56 -23.97 -7.27
CA THR A 452 32.28 -23.94 -8.00
C THR A 452 31.57 -22.60 -7.75
N ASN A 453 30.23 -22.56 -7.90
CA ASN A 453 29.40 -21.48 -7.37
C ASN A 453 28.41 -22.11 -6.39
N PRO A 454 28.43 -21.79 -5.08
CA PRO A 454 29.24 -20.75 -4.44
C PRO A 454 30.76 -20.95 -4.54
N LEU A 455 31.48 -19.84 -4.74
CA LEU A 455 32.94 -19.81 -4.77
C LEU A 455 33.46 -19.65 -3.33
N ASP A 456 33.93 -20.75 -2.76
CA ASP A 456 34.54 -20.76 -1.43
C ASP A 456 35.99 -20.22 -1.50
N LEU A 457 36.23 -19.14 -0.76
CA LEU A 457 37.50 -18.43 -0.62
C LEU A 457 38.23 -18.82 0.68
N GLY A 458 37.79 -19.87 1.38
CA GLY A 458 38.23 -20.30 2.72
C GLY A 458 39.72 -20.61 2.89
N ASP A 459 40.47 -20.85 1.81
CA ASP A 459 41.94 -21.05 1.83
C ASP A 459 42.74 -19.81 1.36
N LEU A 460 42.08 -18.73 0.95
CA LEU A 460 42.70 -17.51 0.42
C LEU A 460 42.67 -16.37 1.46
N PHE A 461 43.84 -15.79 1.76
CA PHE A 461 44.01 -14.71 2.77
C PHE A 461 44.57 -13.40 2.17
N ASP A 462 44.68 -13.32 0.84
CA ASP A 462 45.27 -12.18 0.11
C ASP A 462 44.15 -11.30 -0.45
N TYR A 463 43.91 -10.14 0.18
CA TYR A 463 42.83 -9.22 -0.18
C TYR A 463 43.00 -8.55 -1.55
N ASP A 464 44.19 -8.56 -2.15
CA ASP A 464 44.40 -8.09 -3.53
C ASP A 464 44.03 -9.17 -4.54
N VAL A 465 44.17 -10.46 -4.18
CA VAL A 465 43.57 -11.56 -4.97
C VAL A 465 42.04 -11.48 -4.89
N TYR A 466 41.45 -11.20 -3.72
CA TYR A 466 39.99 -11.03 -3.59
C TYR A 466 39.48 -9.92 -4.51
N ASP A 467 40.17 -8.78 -4.54
CA ASP A 467 39.82 -7.63 -5.38
C ASP A 467 39.74 -8.01 -6.87
N ARG A 468 40.77 -8.73 -7.37
CA ARG A 468 40.81 -9.27 -8.74
C ARG A 468 39.73 -10.32 -9.00
N ILE A 469 39.39 -11.15 -8.02
CA ILE A 469 38.31 -12.16 -8.14
C ILE A 469 36.96 -11.47 -8.27
N VAL A 470 36.68 -10.45 -7.45
CA VAL A 470 35.44 -9.66 -7.50
C VAL A 470 35.32 -8.90 -8.83
N GLU A 471 36.37 -8.18 -9.23
CA GLU A 471 36.41 -7.44 -10.48
C GLU A 471 36.11 -8.35 -11.70
N ARG A 472 36.81 -9.49 -11.79
CA ARG A 472 36.61 -10.45 -12.89
C ARG A 472 35.25 -11.12 -12.82
N THR A 473 34.74 -11.45 -11.63
CA THR A 473 33.39 -12.03 -11.43
C THR A 473 32.31 -11.11 -11.96
N LEU A 474 32.34 -9.83 -11.58
CA LEU A 474 31.38 -8.83 -12.04
C LEU A 474 31.57 -8.53 -13.54
N GLY A 475 32.79 -8.64 -14.08
CA GLY A 475 33.07 -8.56 -15.51
C GLY A 475 32.51 -9.70 -16.37
N LEU A 476 32.08 -10.83 -15.80
CA LEU A 476 31.51 -11.94 -16.57
C LEU A 476 30.12 -11.58 -17.15
N PRO A 477 29.88 -11.75 -18.46
CA PRO A 477 28.63 -11.35 -19.10
C PRO A 477 27.41 -12.15 -18.62
N GLN A 478 27.60 -13.37 -18.10
CA GLN A 478 26.54 -14.20 -17.55
C GLN A 478 26.18 -13.94 -16.07
N VAL A 479 26.86 -12.98 -15.41
CA VAL A 479 26.57 -12.59 -14.02
C VAL A 479 25.74 -11.30 -14.04
N ASP A 480 24.55 -11.33 -13.44
CA ASP A 480 23.66 -10.17 -13.32
C ASP A 480 23.93 -9.38 -12.02
N GLY A 481 24.39 -10.07 -10.97
CA GLY A 481 24.73 -9.50 -9.66
C GLY A 481 25.50 -10.48 -8.77
N MET A 482 25.98 -10.02 -7.61
CA MET A 482 26.83 -10.81 -6.72
C MET A 482 26.37 -10.73 -5.25
N ILE A 483 26.46 -11.86 -4.54
CA ILE A 483 26.38 -11.93 -3.08
C ILE A 483 27.79 -12.21 -2.56
N PHE A 484 28.29 -11.36 -1.66
CA PHE A 484 29.62 -11.50 -1.08
C PHE A 484 29.52 -11.70 0.43
N LEU A 485 29.98 -12.86 0.92
CA LEU A 485 29.90 -13.28 2.31
C LEU A 485 31.28 -13.26 2.95
N HIS A 486 31.55 -12.23 3.77
CA HIS A 486 32.84 -12.04 4.43
C HIS A 486 32.81 -12.48 5.89
N THR A 487 33.61 -13.47 6.26
CA THR A 487 33.79 -13.89 7.67
C THR A 487 35.22 -13.62 8.08
N TYR A 488 35.46 -12.73 9.04
CA TYR A 488 36.83 -12.38 9.46
C TYR A 488 36.95 -12.10 10.95
N VAL A 489 38.15 -12.32 11.49
CA VAL A 489 38.44 -12.06 12.91
C VAL A 489 39.01 -10.65 13.05
N SER A 490 38.24 -9.72 13.62
CA SER A 490 38.64 -8.30 13.71
C SER A 490 39.92 -8.06 14.53
N ALA A 491 40.27 -8.96 15.45
CA ALA A 491 41.52 -8.89 16.20
C ALA A 491 42.79 -9.08 15.34
N VAL A 492 42.65 -9.56 14.08
CA VAL A 492 43.75 -9.88 13.17
C VAL A 492 43.59 -9.19 11.81
N GLU A 493 42.38 -9.15 11.25
CA GLU A 493 42.14 -8.81 9.83
C GLU A 493 41.36 -7.49 9.63
N ARG A 494 41.20 -6.67 10.68
CA ARG A 494 40.33 -5.48 10.68
C ARG A 494 40.69 -4.46 9.62
N GLU A 495 41.93 -3.99 9.60
CA GLU A 495 42.37 -2.90 8.71
C GLU A 495 42.21 -3.32 7.24
N ASP A 496 42.69 -4.51 6.88
CA ASP A 496 42.63 -5.05 5.52
C ASP A 496 41.19 -5.37 5.09
N SER A 497 40.39 -5.99 5.96
CA SER A 497 38.96 -6.25 5.68
C SER A 497 38.20 -4.95 5.45
N ARG A 498 38.41 -3.92 6.28
CA ARG A 498 37.77 -2.59 6.08
C ARG A 498 38.24 -1.93 4.79
N ALA A 499 39.52 -2.04 4.44
CA ALA A 499 40.05 -1.48 3.20
C ALA A 499 39.45 -2.19 1.97
N PHE A 500 39.40 -3.51 1.98
CA PHE A 500 38.78 -4.33 0.93
C PHE A 500 37.27 -4.07 0.80
N LEU A 501 36.53 -4.07 1.91
CA LEU A 501 35.09 -3.83 1.92
C LEU A 501 34.74 -2.49 1.27
N ARG A 502 35.53 -1.42 1.47
CA ARG A 502 35.29 -0.13 0.78
C ARG A 502 35.39 -0.21 -0.74
N ARG A 503 36.29 -1.05 -1.29
CA ARG A 503 36.49 -1.21 -2.74
C ARG A 503 35.34 -1.97 -3.43
N LEU A 504 34.59 -2.80 -2.71
CA LEU A 504 33.47 -3.59 -3.28
C LEU A 504 32.41 -2.73 -3.99
N GLU A 505 32.11 -1.55 -3.46
CA GLU A 505 31.16 -0.61 -4.06
C GLU A 505 31.70 -0.02 -5.36
N GLU A 506 32.97 0.36 -5.40
CA GLU A 506 33.64 0.87 -6.61
C GLU A 506 33.57 -0.17 -7.74
N HIS A 507 33.80 -1.46 -7.43
CA HIS A 507 33.62 -2.56 -8.38
C HIS A 507 32.17 -2.71 -8.84
N SER A 508 31.20 -2.63 -7.92
CA SER A 508 29.76 -2.72 -8.21
C SER A 508 29.31 -1.66 -9.21
N PHE A 509 29.56 -0.38 -8.92
CA PHE A 509 29.18 0.72 -9.79
C PHE A 509 29.94 0.73 -11.11
N ARG A 510 31.25 0.43 -11.10
CA ARG A 510 32.08 0.41 -12.32
C ARG A 510 31.65 -0.67 -13.32
N GLN A 511 31.12 -1.79 -12.84
CA GLN A 511 30.59 -2.88 -13.69
C GLN A 511 29.07 -2.76 -13.93
N GLY A 512 28.39 -1.81 -13.28
CA GLY A 512 26.94 -1.61 -13.39
C GLY A 512 26.10 -2.77 -12.85
N LYS A 513 26.61 -3.52 -11.86
CA LYS A 513 25.98 -4.72 -11.28
C LYS A 513 25.98 -4.67 -9.75
N PRO A 514 24.85 -4.95 -9.07
CA PRO A 514 24.77 -4.83 -7.62
C PRO A 514 25.56 -5.91 -6.89
N VAL A 515 26.15 -5.51 -5.77
CA VAL A 515 26.80 -6.40 -4.81
C VAL A 515 26.09 -6.32 -3.47
N ALA A 516 25.51 -7.41 -2.99
CA ALA A 516 25.00 -7.50 -1.63
C ALA A 516 26.09 -8.07 -0.71
N THR A 517 26.62 -7.21 0.16
CA THR A 517 27.73 -7.54 1.07
C THR A 517 27.18 -7.97 2.43
N CYS A 518 27.41 -9.23 2.81
CA CYS A 518 27.07 -9.77 4.12
C CYS A 518 28.35 -10.01 4.92
N VAL A 519 28.41 -9.54 6.17
CA VAL A 519 29.62 -9.61 7.00
C VAL A 519 29.35 -10.33 8.32
N PHE A 520 30.29 -11.18 8.72
CA PHE A 520 30.29 -11.96 9.96
C PHE A 520 31.58 -11.68 10.73
N THR A 521 31.45 -10.92 11.82
CA THR A 521 32.54 -10.53 12.73
C THR A 521 31.93 -10.14 14.07
N ASP A 522 32.71 -9.63 15.04
CA ASP A 522 32.18 -9.25 16.35
C ASP A 522 31.24 -8.02 16.31
N SER A 523 30.51 -7.81 17.41
CA SER A 523 29.45 -6.79 17.48
C SER A 523 29.96 -5.36 17.55
N GLU A 524 31.17 -5.10 18.06
CA GLU A 524 31.77 -3.77 18.09
C GLU A 524 32.24 -3.36 16.69
N GLU A 525 32.96 -4.27 16.02
CA GLU A 525 33.39 -4.13 14.64
C GLU A 525 32.19 -3.93 13.70
N MET A 526 31.16 -4.79 13.79
CA MET A 526 29.93 -4.68 13.00
C MET A 526 29.23 -3.32 13.19
N SER A 527 29.15 -2.84 14.43
CA SER A 527 28.54 -1.55 14.75
C SER A 527 29.30 -0.37 14.13
N LEU A 528 30.63 -0.49 13.97
CA LEU A 528 31.42 0.52 13.28
C LEU A 528 31.31 0.38 11.75
N LEU A 529 31.31 -0.83 11.19
CA LEU A 529 31.15 -1.05 9.75
C LEU A 529 29.87 -0.40 9.22
N ARG A 530 28.73 -0.66 9.88
CA ARG A 530 27.43 -0.04 9.55
C ARG A 530 27.43 1.48 9.59
N ARG A 531 28.37 2.11 10.32
CA ARG A 531 28.49 3.58 10.47
C ARG A 531 29.55 4.22 9.58
N THR A 532 30.48 3.43 9.01
CA THR A 532 31.70 3.94 8.38
C THR A 532 31.95 3.41 6.97
N LEU A 533 31.20 2.40 6.53
CA LEU A 533 31.16 2.03 5.12
C LEU A 533 30.19 2.95 4.36
N PRO A 534 30.53 3.31 3.11
CA PRO A 534 29.65 4.11 2.24
C PRO A 534 28.45 3.30 1.73
N HIS A 535 28.63 1.98 1.59
CA HIS A 535 27.59 1.04 1.17
C HIS A 535 27.00 0.26 2.34
N PRO A 536 25.79 -0.31 2.18
CA PRO A 536 25.13 -1.00 3.28
C PRO A 536 25.52 -2.47 3.45
N VAL A 537 25.64 -2.88 4.71
CA VAL A 537 26.04 -4.23 5.11
C VAL A 537 24.86 -5.05 5.64
N PHE A 538 24.82 -6.32 5.23
CA PHE A 538 23.92 -7.34 5.74
C PHE A 538 24.61 -8.21 6.80
N THR A 539 23.81 -8.82 7.67
CA THR A 539 24.28 -9.74 8.74
C THR A 539 23.69 -11.15 8.63
N THR A 540 22.86 -11.40 7.61
CA THR A 540 22.32 -12.72 7.27
C THR A 540 22.28 -12.87 5.74
N PRO A 541 22.64 -14.04 5.16
CA PRO A 541 22.59 -14.21 3.71
C PRO A 541 21.16 -14.12 3.14
N GLU A 542 20.16 -14.56 3.92
CA GLU A 542 18.76 -14.57 3.52
C GLU A 542 18.21 -13.16 3.33
N ASP A 543 18.58 -12.20 4.19
CA ASP A 543 18.19 -10.78 4.01
C ASP A 543 18.91 -10.14 2.81
N ALA A 544 20.18 -10.48 2.59
CA ALA A 544 20.95 -9.99 1.45
C ALA A 544 20.35 -10.47 0.11
N VAL A 545 20.05 -11.77 -0.01
CA VAL A 545 19.42 -12.35 -1.21
C VAL A 545 17.98 -11.84 -1.38
N ARG A 546 17.19 -11.75 -0.29
CA ARG A 546 15.83 -11.18 -0.35
C ARG A 546 15.83 -9.73 -0.81
N ALA A 547 16.78 -8.92 -0.34
CA ALA A 547 16.93 -7.54 -0.78
C ALA A 547 17.25 -7.47 -2.29
N LEU A 548 18.18 -8.27 -2.79
CA LEU A 548 18.45 -8.37 -4.23
C LEU A 548 17.24 -8.87 -5.03
N ALA A 549 16.45 -9.80 -4.52
CA ALA A 549 15.22 -10.26 -5.17
C ALA A 549 14.22 -9.11 -5.35
N LEU A 550 14.03 -8.32 -4.29
CA LEU A 550 13.25 -7.09 -4.36
C LEU A 550 13.84 -6.08 -5.36
N LEU A 551 15.16 -5.92 -5.44
CA LEU A 551 15.80 -5.02 -6.43
C LEU A 551 15.62 -5.50 -7.88
N ARG A 552 15.64 -6.82 -8.12
CA ARG A 552 15.35 -7.45 -9.41
C ARG A 552 13.92 -7.23 -9.84
N ASP A 553 12.98 -7.40 -8.91
CA ASP A 553 11.55 -7.38 -9.18
C ASP A 553 10.97 -5.95 -9.14
N TYR A 554 11.67 -5.01 -8.52
CA TYR A 554 11.28 -3.61 -8.50
C TYR A 554 11.30 -3.01 -9.91
N ARG A 555 10.12 -2.62 -10.38
CA ARG A 555 9.91 -1.96 -11.67
C ARG A 555 9.69 -0.48 -11.46
N HIS A 556 10.79 0.26 -11.31
CA HIS A 556 10.74 1.70 -11.52
C HIS A 556 10.79 2.00 -13.02
N GLN A 557 9.63 2.24 -13.63
CA GLN A 557 9.48 2.67 -15.02
C GLN A 557 8.38 3.72 -15.09
N GLN A 558 8.42 4.60 -16.10
CA GLN A 558 7.34 5.53 -16.37
C GLN A 558 6.11 4.74 -16.82
N LEU A 559 5.11 4.66 -15.94
CA LEU A 559 3.90 3.86 -16.17
C LEU A 559 2.94 4.61 -17.11
N PRO A 560 2.30 3.93 -18.07
CA PRO A 560 1.38 4.57 -19.01
C PRO A 560 0.21 5.25 -18.28
N GLU A 561 -0.23 6.40 -18.78
CA GLU A 561 -1.44 7.07 -18.29
C GLU A 561 -2.67 6.24 -18.62
N PRO A 562 -3.48 5.82 -17.64
CA PRO A 562 -4.65 5.00 -17.88
C PRO A 562 -5.74 5.80 -18.61
N ARG A 563 -6.45 5.14 -19.52
CA ARG A 563 -7.48 5.79 -20.36
C ARG A 563 -8.82 5.09 -20.19
N ALA A 564 -9.85 5.89 -19.97
CA ALA A 564 -11.22 5.42 -20.14
C ALA A 564 -11.64 5.68 -21.58
N ASP A 565 -12.01 4.64 -22.30
CA ASP A 565 -12.84 4.74 -23.50
C ASP A 565 -14.25 4.27 -23.13
N ALA A 566 -15.27 4.88 -23.72
CA ALA A 566 -16.68 4.49 -23.57
C ALA A 566 -17.41 4.43 -24.92
N SER A 567 -16.66 4.48 -26.03
CA SER A 567 -17.19 4.55 -27.40
C SER A 567 -18.03 3.34 -27.82
N GLY A 568 -17.87 2.20 -27.14
CA GLY A 568 -18.66 0.98 -27.35
C GLY A 568 -19.90 0.82 -26.45
N ILE A 569 -20.21 1.77 -25.56
CA ILE A 569 -21.24 1.60 -24.52
C ILE A 569 -22.49 2.47 -24.82
N ASP A 570 -23.66 1.85 -24.89
CA ASP A 570 -24.95 2.55 -24.94
C ASP A 570 -25.36 3.05 -23.54
N LEU A 571 -24.76 4.17 -23.14
CA LEU A 571 -25.05 4.85 -21.88
C LEU A 571 -26.51 5.36 -21.80
N ALA A 572 -27.20 5.57 -22.92
CA ALA A 572 -28.59 6.00 -22.93
C ALA A 572 -29.54 4.86 -22.56
N ALA A 573 -29.32 3.65 -23.12
CA ALA A 573 -30.04 2.45 -22.72
C ALA A 573 -29.80 2.12 -21.24
N ILE A 574 -28.53 2.15 -20.78
CA ILE A 574 -28.17 1.85 -19.38
C ILE A 574 -28.83 2.85 -18.42
N ARG A 575 -28.78 4.16 -18.71
CA ARG A 575 -29.46 5.17 -17.87
C ARG A 575 -30.96 4.93 -17.79
N THR A 576 -31.61 4.63 -18.91
CA THR A 576 -33.05 4.32 -18.95
C THR A 576 -33.40 3.13 -18.03
N ILE A 577 -32.57 2.07 -18.03
CA ILE A 577 -32.72 0.92 -17.14
C ILE A 577 -32.53 1.32 -15.68
N VAL A 578 -31.46 2.05 -15.36
CA VAL A 578 -31.12 2.50 -14.00
C VAL A 578 -32.20 3.42 -13.42
N GLU A 579 -32.72 4.36 -14.22
CA GLU A 579 -33.79 5.29 -13.81
C GLU A 579 -35.10 4.56 -13.54
N ARG A 580 -35.52 3.64 -14.42
CA ARG A 580 -36.68 2.74 -14.22
C ARG A 580 -36.56 1.99 -12.89
N CYS A 581 -35.45 1.27 -12.69
CA CYS A 581 -35.29 0.44 -11.49
C CYS A 581 -35.12 1.27 -10.20
N ARG A 582 -34.54 2.48 -10.27
CA ARG A 582 -34.52 3.44 -9.16
C ARG A 582 -35.91 3.96 -8.80
N ALA A 583 -36.77 4.26 -9.79
CA ALA A 583 -38.16 4.65 -9.55
C ALA A 583 -38.97 3.51 -8.89
N GLU A 584 -38.73 2.27 -9.31
CA GLU A 584 -39.27 1.05 -8.69
C GLU A 584 -38.65 0.71 -7.32
N LYS A 585 -37.61 1.44 -6.88
CA LYS A 585 -36.84 1.21 -5.64
C LYS A 585 -36.21 -0.19 -5.57
N ARG A 586 -35.74 -0.70 -6.71
CA ARG A 586 -35.06 -2.00 -6.85
C ARG A 586 -33.53 -1.77 -6.92
N PRO A 587 -32.79 -1.95 -5.80
CA PRO A 587 -31.34 -1.75 -5.78
C PRO A 587 -30.56 -2.93 -6.36
N VAL A 588 -31.18 -4.10 -6.53
CA VAL A 588 -30.55 -5.31 -7.09
C VAL A 588 -31.27 -5.65 -8.40
N LEU A 589 -30.51 -5.74 -9.49
CA LEU A 589 -30.97 -6.07 -10.83
C LEU A 589 -30.43 -7.45 -11.23
N LEU A 590 -31.24 -8.22 -11.94
CA LEU A 590 -30.91 -9.59 -12.36
C LEU A 590 -31.01 -9.69 -13.89
N ASP A 591 -32.22 -9.80 -14.43
CA ASP A 591 -32.48 -9.79 -15.87
C ASP A 591 -32.11 -8.45 -16.51
N GLU A 592 -32.34 -7.31 -15.83
CA GLU A 592 -31.85 -6.02 -16.32
C GLU A 592 -30.31 -5.89 -16.23
N GLY A 593 -29.65 -6.73 -15.40
CA GLY A 593 -28.19 -6.86 -15.42
C GLY A 593 -27.69 -7.39 -16.76
N LEU A 594 -28.39 -8.36 -17.35
CA LEU A 594 -28.10 -8.87 -18.70
C LEU A 594 -28.38 -7.81 -19.78
N GLU A 595 -29.43 -6.99 -19.63
CA GLU A 595 -29.69 -5.84 -20.50
C GLU A 595 -28.53 -4.83 -20.46
N ILE A 596 -28.03 -4.49 -19.27
CA ILE A 596 -26.87 -3.61 -19.07
C ILE A 596 -25.59 -4.20 -19.69
N LEU A 597 -25.31 -5.48 -19.50
CA LEU A 597 -24.15 -6.14 -20.12
C LEU A 597 -24.20 -6.07 -21.65
N ARG A 598 -25.36 -6.36 -22.26
CA ARG A 598 -25.56 -6.25 -23.70
C ARG A 598 -25.38 -4.81 -24.20
N ALA A 599 -25.90 -3.82 -23.46
CA ALA A 599 -25.72 -2.40 -23.78
C ALA A 599 -24.27 -1.90 -23.61
N ALA A 600 -23.46 -2.57 -22.80
CA ALA A 600 -22.02 -2.36 -22.67
C ALA A 600 -21.16 -3.16 -23.68
N GLY A 601 -21.79 -3.85 -24.63
CA GLY A 601 -21.09 -4.61 -25.68
C GLY A 601 -20.70 -6.04 -25.31
N LEU A 602 -21.00 -6.52 -24.10
CA LEU A 602 -20.64 -7.89 -23.70
C LEU A 602 -21.50 -8.93 -24.45
N PRO A 603 -20.90 -10.07 -24.89
CA PRO A 603 -21.68 -11.19 -25.39
C PRO A 603 -22.42 -11.89 -24.25
N VAL A 604 -23.74 -11.99 -24.36
CA VAL A 604 -24.61 -12.60 -23.36
C VAL A 604 -25.44 -13.72 -24.01
N ALA A 605 -25.57 -14.87 -23.33
CA ALA A 605 -26.38 -15.98 -23.83
C ALA A 605 -27.85 -15.59 -23.98
N ALA A 606 -28.45 -15.90 -25.13
CA ALA A 606 -29.83 -15.54 -25.46
C ALA A 606 -30.82 -15.88 -24.32
N TRP A 607 -31.63 -14.90 -23.94
CA TRP A 607 -32.56 -15.01 -22.82
C TRP A 607 -33.90 -14.34 -23.12
N ALA A 608 -34.94 -14.80 -22.44
CA ALA A 608 -36.22 -14.12 -22.30
C ALA A 608 -36.69 -14.24 -20.86
N VAL A 609 -37.56 -13.33 -20.43
CA VAL A 609 -38.24 -13.43 -19.15
C VAL A 609 -39.68 -13.88 -19.38
N ALA A 610 -40.08 -14.92 -18.66
CA ALA A 610 -41.39 -15.52 -18.73
C ALA A 610 -42.17 -15.29 -17.43
N ASP A 611 -43.40 -14.83 -17.58
CA ASP A 611 -44.39 -14.67 -16.50
C ASP A 611 -45.33 -15.91 -16.41
N SER A 612 -45.17 -16.88 -17.33
CA SER A 612 -45.96 -18.10 -17.40
C SER A 612 -45.19 -19.27 -18.02
N ALA A 613 -45.59 -20.50 -17.68
CA ALA A 613 -45.07 -21.73 -18.27
C ALA A 613 -45.22 -21.80 -19.81
N ALA A 614 -46.24 -21.13 -20.37
CA ALA A 614 -46.46 -21.06 -21.81
C ALA A 614 -45.43 -20.15 -22.51
N GLN A 615 -45.17 -18.95 -21.96
CA GLN A 615 -44.10 -18.08 -22.46
C GLN A 615 -42.73 -18.73 -22.30
N ALA A 616 -42.48 -19.42 -21.19
CA ALA A 616 -41.22 -20.10 -20.96
C ALA A 616 -40.94 -21.18 -22.02
N ALA A 617 -41.96 -21.98 -22.36
CA ALA A 617 -41.86 -22.99 -23.42
C ALA A 617 -41.67 -22.38 -24.81
N ALA A 618 -42.32 -21.24 -25.11
CA ALA A 618 -42.13 -20.53 -26.38
C ALA A 618 -40.69 -20.00 -26.54
N ALA A 619 -40.14 -19.35 -25.51
CA ALA A 619 -38.76 -18.90 -25.49
C ALA A 619 -37.75 -20.05 -25.66
N ALA A 620 -37.99 -21.18 -24.99
CA ALA A 620 -37.14 -22.36 -25.13
C ALA A 620 -37.19 -23.00 -26.53
N GLN A 621 -38.32 -22.87 -27.24
CA GLN A 621 -38.46 -23.32 -28.62
C GLN A 621 -37.74 -22.37 -29.59
N GLU A 622 -37.72 -21.06 -29.31
CA GLU A 622 -36.97 -20.06 -30.08
C GLU A 622 -35.44 -20.21 -29.93
N PHE A 623 -34.95 -20.41 -28.70
CA PHE A 623 -33.50 -20.49 -28.43
C PHE A 623 -32.86 -21.84 -28.76
N GLY A 624 -33.68 -22.88 -28.90
CA GLY A 624 -33.23 -24.27 -28.99
C GLY A 624 -32.94 -24.90 -27.62
N SER A 625 -33.11 -26.23 -27.53
CA SER A 625 -32.79 -27.01 -26.34
C SER A 625 -31.33 -27.48 -26.33
N PRO A 626 -30.72 -27.70 -25.15
CA PRO A 626 -31.26 -27.46 -23.82
C PRO A 626 -31.28 -25.98 -23.40
N VAL A 627 -32.18 -25.63 -22.49
CA VAL A 627 -32.21 -24.33 -21.81
C VAL A 627 -31.97 -24.45 -20.31
N ALA A 628 -31.59 -23.34 -19.69
CA ALA A 628 -31.65 -23.14 -18.25
C ALA A 628 -32.87 -22.29 -17.88
N LEU A 629 -33.46 -22.58 -16.73
CA LEU A 629 -34.54 -21.82 -16.10
C LEU A 629 -34.04 -21.29 -14.76
N LYS A 630 -34.09 -19.97 -14.53
CA LYS A 630 -33.60 -19.34 -13.30
C LYS A 630 -34.67 -18.43 -12.68
N LEU A 631 -34.83 -18.47 -11.36
CA LEU A 631 -35.69 -17.54 -10.64
C LEU A 631 -35.14 -16.10 -10.67
N ILE A 632 -36.05 -15.15 -10.94
CA ILE A 632 -35.82 -13.71 -10.77
C ILE A 632 -36.50 -13.29 -9.46
N ALA A 633 -35.75 -13.45 -8.37
CA ALA A 633 -36.19 -13.12 -7.00
C ALA A 633 -35.03 -12.44 -6.25
N PRO A 634 -35.00 -11.09 -6.17
CA PRO A 634 -33.93 -10.35 -5.51
C PRO A 634 -33.76 -10.65 -4.00
N GLU A 635 -34.78 -11.22 -3.36
CA GLU A 635 -34.74 -11.66 -1.96
C GLU A 635 -33.92 -12.94 -1.76
N ILE A 636 -33.67 -13.70 -2.83
CA ILE A 636 -32.96 -14.99 -2.80
C ILE A 636 -31.51 -14.76 -3.24
N SER A 637 -30.59 -14.69 -2.28
CA SER A 637 -29.16 -14.47 -2.56
C SER A 637 -28.51 -15.65 -3.30
N HIS A 638 -28.72 -16.88 -2.83
CA HIS A 638 -28.19 -18.10 -3.46
C HIS A 638 -29.33 -18.88 -4.11
N LYS A 639 -29.55 -18.62 -5.41
CA LYS A 639 -30.65 -19.24 -6.18
C LYS A 639 -30.56 -20.77 -6.21
N THR A 640 -29.35 -21.33 -6.26
CA THR A 640 -29.12 -22.78 -6.32
C THR A 640 -29.59 -23.51 -5.05
N ASP A 641 -29.35 -22.93 -3.87
CA ASP A 641 -29.61 -23.56 -2.57
C ASP A 641 -31.09 -23.82 -2.31
N VAL A 642 -31.97 -22.98 -2.89
CA VAL A 642 -33.42 -23.14 -2.84
C VAL A 642 -33.99 -23.95 -4.02
N GLY A 643 -33.14 -24.51 -4.90
CA GLY A 643 -33.57 -25.16 -6.14
C GLY A 643 -34.11 -24.18 -7.19
N GLY A 644 -33.75 -22.90 -7.09
CA GLY A 644 -34.18 -21.80 -7.96
C GLY A 644 -33.48 -21.73 -9.32
N VAL A 645 -32.69 -22.74 -9.68
CA VAL A 645 -32.01 -22.89 -10.97
C VAL A 645 -32.21 -24.33 -11.45
N LEU A 646 -32.69 -24.49 -12.68
CA LEU A 646 -32.76 -25.77 -13.40
C LEU A 646 -31.92 -25.63 -14.69
N VAL A 647 -30.99 -26.55 -14.91
CA VAL A 647 -30.12 -26.59 -16.10
C VAL A 647 -30.39 -27.83 -16.94
N GLY A 648 -30.05 -27.79 -18.23
CA GLY A 648 -30.20 -28.96 -19.11
C GLY A 648 -31.65 -29.33 -19.43
N VAL A 649 -32.58 -28.36 -19.42
CA VAL A 649 -34.01 -28.64 -19.64
C VAL A 649 -34.29 -28.74 -21.14
N GLU A 650 -34.78 -29.90 -21.59
CA GLU A 650 -35.01 -30.20 -23.01
C GLU A 650 -36.50 -30.39 -23.33
N GLY A 651 -37.00 -29.67 -24.33
CA GLY A 651 -38.38 -29.81 -24.81
C GLY A 651 -39.43 -29.04 -23.99
N ALA A 652 -40.49 -28.60 -24.68
CA ALA A 652 -41.50 -27.67 -24.17
C ALA A 652 -42.21 -28.16 -22.89
N ASP A 653 -42.48 -29.47 -22.75
CA ASP A 653 -43.18 -30.01 -21.59
C ASP A 653 -42.32 -30.04 -20.32
N TRP A 654 -41.02 -30.33 -20.45
CA TRP A 654 -40.09 -30.24 -19.33
C TRP A 654 -39.85 -28.79 -18.93
N VAL A 655 -39.85 -27.85 -19.89
CA VAL A 655 -39.79 -26.42 -19.59
C VAL A 655 -41.02 -25.94 -18.81
N ARG A 656 -42.23 -26.36 -19.18
CA ARG A 656 -43.46 -26.06 -18.43
C ARG A 656 -43.41 -26.61 -16.99
N ARG A 657 -42.99 -27.88 -16.83
CA ARG A 657 -42.82 -28.51 -15.51
C ARG A 657 -41.74 -27.83 -14.67
N GLY A 658 -40.64 -27.43 -15.30
CA GLY A 658 -39.56 -26.69 -14.67
C GLY A 658 -40.00 -25.33 -14.16
N PHE A 659 -40.77 -24.58 -14.96
CA PHE A 659 -41.38 -23.32 -14.54
C PHE A 659 -42.24 -23.50 -13.28
N GLU A 660 -43.16 -24.46 -13.26
CA GLU A 660 -44.00 -24.72 -12.08
C GLU A 660 -43.18 -25.16 -10.86
N ARG A 661 -42.11 -25.95 -11.05
CA ARG A 661 -41.20 -26.31 -9.95
C ARG A 661 -40.47 -25.10 -9.37
N LEU A 662 -40.04 -24.16 -10.21
CA LEU A 662 -39.42 -22.91 -9.76
C LEU A 662 -40.41 -22.02 -9.01
N GLN A 663 -41.64 -21.86 -9.50
CA GLN A 663 -42.69 -21.12 -8.77
C GLN A 663 -43.01 -21.78 -7.43
N GLN A 664 -42.95 -23.12 -7.35
CA GLN A 664 -43.12 -23.83 -6.11
C GLN A 664 -41.93 -23.63 -5.14
N ALA A 665 -40.70 -23.68 -5.63
CA ALA A 665 -39.50 -23.39 -4.84
C ALA A 665 -39.51 -21.95 -4.28
N ALA A 666 -39.97 -20.98 -5.06
CA ALA A 666 -40.13 -19.59 -4.60
C ALA A 666 -41.16 -19.46 -3.46
N ARG A 667 -42.28 -20.18 -3.54
CA ARG A 667 -43.28 -20.25 -2.46
C ARG A 667 -42.70 -20.91 -1.20
N GLU A 668 -41.95 -21.99 -1.36
CA GLU A 668 -41.25 -22.70 -0.28
C GLU A 668 -40.20 -21.80 0.40
N ALA A 669 -39.52 -20.94 -0.36
CA ALA A 669 -38.58 -19.93 0.13
C ALA A 669 -39.24 -18.65 0.71
N GLY A 670 -40.58 -18.57 0.73
CA GLY A 670 -41.32 -17.45 1.33
C GLY A 670 -41.41 -16.18 0.46
N VAL A 671 -41.14 -16.26 -0.84
CA VAL A 671 -41.31 -15.14 -1.77
C VAL A 671 -42.81 -14.82 -1.92
N ARG A 672 -43.20 -13.57 -1.63
CA ARG A 672 -44.62 -13.19 -1.44
C ARG A 672 -45.40 -13.05 -2.74
N ASN A 673 -44.74 -12.60 -3.80
CA ASN A 673 -45.30 -12.50 -5.15
C ASN A 673 -44.69 -13.62 -5.99
N PRO A 674 -45.43 -14.27 -6.91
CA PRO A 674 -44.86 -15.23 -7.83
C PRO A 674 -43.75 -14.54 -8.65
N PRO A 675 -42.48 -14.97 -8.54
CA PRO A 675 -41.38 -14.35 -9.27
C PRO A 675 -41.50 -14.65 -10.78
N ARG A 676 -40.75 -13.89 -11.57
CA ARG A 676 -40.59 -14.15 -13.00
C ARG A 676 -39.51 -15.22 -13.20
N VAL A 677 -39.54 -15.96 -14.31
CA VAL A 677 -38.52 -16.96 -14.64
C VAL A 677 -37.72 -16.49 -15.85
N LEU A 678 -36.40 -16.41 -15.70
CA LEU A 678 -35.47 -16.25 -16.80
C LEU A 678 -35.34 -17.59 -17.54
N VAL A 679 -35.67 -17.61 -18.82
CA VAL A 679 -35.35 -18.72 -19.74
C VAL A 679 -34.11 -18.32 -20.52
N GLN A 680 -33.08 -19.15 -20.50
CA GLN A 680 -31.78 -18.82 -21.09
C GLN A 680 -31.20 -20.00 -21.85
N ARG A 681 -30.64 -19.74 -23.04
CA ARG A 681 -29.97 -20.77 -23.84
C ARG A 681 -28.78 -21.35 -23.08
N MET A 682 -28.67 -22.67 -23.00
CA MET A 682 -27.44 -23.30 -22.48
C MET A 682 -26.27 -23.04 -23.44
N VAL A 683 -25.12 -22.68 -22.88
CA VAL A 683 -23.85 -22.64 -23.59
C VAL A 683 -23.02 -23.82 -23.08
N SER A 684 -22.55 -24.67 -23.99
CA SER A 684 -21.86 -25.92 -23.66
C SER A 684 -20.41 -25.89 -24.12
N GLY A 685 -19.51 -26.39 -23.27
CA GLY A 685 -18.07 -26.26 -23.48
C GLY A 685 -17.59 -24.87 -23.09
N GLY A 686 -16.38 -24.80 -22.53
CA GLY A 686 -15.78 -23.56 -22.05
C GLY A 686 -15.07 -23.76 -20.71
N THR A 687 -14.41 -22.71 -20.23
CA THR A 687 -13.95 -22.59 -18.85
C THR A 687 -14.75 -21.49 -18.17
N GLU A 688 -15.29 -21.77 -16.99
CA GLU A 688 -15.99 -20.78 -16.17
C GLU A 688 -14.98 -19.78 -15.59
N MET A 689 -15.23 -18.50 -15.85
CA MET A 689 -14.52 -17.35 -15.29
C MET A 689 -15.52 -16.47 -14.55
N ILE A 690 -15.03 -15.66 -13.62
CA ILE A 690 -15.77 -14.55 -13.01
C ILE A 690 -15.15 -13.24 -13.51
N ILE A 691 -16.00 -12.28 -13.88
CA ILE A 691 -15.62 -10.88 -14.02
C ILE A 691 -16.54 -10.07 -13.12
N GLY A 692 -15.99 -9.16 -12.33
CA GLY A 692 -16.78 -8.28 -11.49
C GLY A 692 -16.26 -6.85 -11.50
N ALA A 693 -17.09 -5.90 -11.08
CA ALA A 693 -16.67 -4.55 -10.77
C ALA A 693 -17.28 -4.09 -9.46
N LYS A 694 -16.55 -3.23 -8.73
CA LYS A 694 -17.01 -2.67 -7.46
C LYS A 694 -16.51 -1.24 -7.30
N ARG A 695 -17.29 -0.39 -6.64
CA ARG A 695 -16.87 0.96 -6.26
C ARG A 695 -16.29 0.95 -4.84
N ASP A 696 -14.96 0.99 -4.74
CA ASP A 696 -14.24 1.19 -3.49
C ASP A 696 -14.34 2.68 -3.05
N PRO A 697 -14.50 2.99 -1.75
CA PRO A 697 -14.64 4.38 -1.28
C PRO A 697 -13.36 5.22 -1.39
N THR A 698 -12.18 4.61 -1.41
CA THR A 698 -10.87 5.30 -1.42
C THR A 698 -10.25 5.30 -2.82
N PHE A 699 -10.46 4.23 -3.60
CA PHE A 699 -9.91 4.03 -4.94
C PHE A 699 -10.96 4.11 -6.06
N GLY A 700 -12.25 4.31 -5.77
CA GLY A 700 -13.29 4.40 -6.80
C GLY A 700 -13.56 3.06 -7.51
N PRO A 701 -13.95 3.05 -8.80
CA PRO A 701 -14.22 1.80 -9.50
C PRO A 701 -12.98 0.91 -9.62
N THR A 702 -13.17 -0.37 -9.31
CA THR A 702 -12.23 -1.47 -9.48
C THR A 702 -12.86 -2.58 -10.33
N VAL A 703 -12.04 -3.36 -11.01
CA VAL A 703 -12.43 -4.53 -11.80
C VAL A 703 -11.69 -5.76 -11.29
N LEU A 704 -12.39 -6.89 -11.27
CA LEU A 704 -11.91 -8.22 -10.89
C LEU A 704 -12.05 -9.16 -12.08
N ALA A 705 -11.05 -10.02 -12.28
CA ALA A 705 -11.13 -11.19 -13.15
C ALA A 705 -10.60 -12.42 -12.40
N GLY A 706 -11.17 -13.61 -12.61
CA GLY A 706 -10.70 -14.83 -11.94
C GLY A 706 -11.36 -16.12 -12.40
N ALA A 707 -10.94 -17.24 -11.83
CA ALA A 707 -11.57 -18.54 -12.07
C ALA A 707 -12.99 -18.58 -11.49
N GLY A 708 -13.99 -18.95 -12.31
CA GLY A 708 -15.42 -18.89 -11.97
C GLY A 708 -15.98 -20.17 -11.33
N GLY A 709 -17.29 -20.14 -11.07
CA GLY A 709 -18.02 -21.29 -10.52
C GLY A 709 -17.57 -21.70 -9.12
N ILE A 710 -17.63 -23.00 -8.82
CA ILE A 710 -17.26 -23.55 -7.49
C ILE A 710 -15.79 -23.29 -7.09
N PHE A 711 -14.94 -22.92 -8.04
CA PHE A 711 -13.51 -22.71 -7.80
C PHE A 711 -13.19 -21.33 -7.22
N VAL A 712 -14.10 -20.35 -7.32
CA VAL A 712 -13.94 -18.99 -6.76
C VAL A 712 -13.63 -19.07 -5.26
N GLU A 713 -14.51 -19.73 -4.50
CA GLU A 713 -14.47 -19.78 -3.04
C GLU A 713 -13.29 -20.61 -2.50
N VAL A 714 -12.95 -21.69 -3.21
CA VAL A 714 -11.94 -22.67 -2.79
C VAL A 714 -10.51 -22.23 -3.16
N LEU A 715 -10.30 -21.71 -4.37
CA LEU A 715 -8.97 -21.36 -4.85
C LEU A 715 -8.59 -19.91 -4.57
N ARG A 716 -9.57 -18.99 -4.52
CA ARG A 716 -9.35 -17.53 -4.48
C ARG A 716 -8.42 -17.06 -5.60
N ASP A 717 -8.61 -17.59 -6.81
CA ASP A 717 -7.79 -17.29 -7.97
C ASP A 717 -8.34 -16.08 -8.74
N VAL A 718 -8.02 -14.90 -8.24
CA VAL A 718 -8.53 -13.61 -8.73
C VAL A 718 -7.40 -12.59 -8.88
N ALA A 719 -7.54 -11.70 -9.86
CA ALA A 719 -6.74 -10.50 -10.06
C ALA A 719 -7.65 -9.27 -10.00
N LEU A 720 -7.13 -8.18 -9.42
CA LEU A 720 -7.85 -6.92 -9.20
C LEU A 720 -7.06 -5.76 -9.81
N LYS A 721 -7.77 -4.75 -10.33
CA LYS A 721 -7.22 -3.47 -10.79
C LYS A 721 -8.18 -2.33 -10.47
N VAL A 722 -7.63 -1.15 -10.18
CA VAL A 722 -8.35 0.13 -10.18
C VAL A 722 -8.52 0.61 -11.63
N VAL A 723 -9.70 1.13 -11.94
CA VAL A 723 -10.15 1.56 -13.28
C VAL A 723 -10.03 3.10 -13.41
N PRO A 724 -9.66 3.72 -14.54
CA PRO A 724 -9.36 3.11 -15.83
C PRO A 724 -8.09 2.28 -15.81
N LEU A 725 -8.03 1.30 -16.71
CA LEU A 725 -6.88 0.45 -16.92
C LEU A 725 -5.83 1.18 -17.78
N GLY A 726 -4.56 0.87 -17.56
CA GLY A 726 -3.46 1.27 -18.44
C GLY A 726 -3.08 0.18 -19.44
N ASP A 727 -2.21 0.54 -20.39
CA ASP A 727 -1.62 -0.45 -21.32
C ASP A 727 -0.90 -1.55 -20.52
N GLY A 728 -1.20 -2.81 -20.83
CA GLY A 728 -0.64 -3.98 -20.15
C GLY A 728 -1.34 -4.41 -18.84
N ASP A 729 -2.26 -3.62 -18.27
CA ASP A 729 -2.97 -4.00 -17.02
C ASP A 729 -3.77 -5.31 -17.19
N LEU A 730 -4.36 -5.54 -18.37
CA LEU A 730 -5.12 -6.77 -18.68
C LEU A 730 -4.21 -8.01 -18.78
N ASP A 731 -3.04 -7.89 -19.39
CA ASP A 731 -2.08 -8.98 -19.49
C ASP A 731 -1.47 -9.33 -18.13
N ASP A 732 -1.20 -8.31 -17.32
CA ASP A 732 -0.77 -8.48 -15.93
C ASP A 732 -1.87 -9.14 -15.07
N MET A 733 -3.14 -8.73 -15.21
CA MET A 733 -4.26 -9.41 -14.54
C MET A 733 -4.33 -10.90 -14.90
N LEU A 734 -4.34 -11.23 -16.20
CA LEU A 734 -4.47 -12.61 -16.64
C LEU A 734 -3.23 -13.45 -16.32
N GLY A 735 -2.03 -12.87 -16.44
CA GLY A 735 -0.74 -13.50 -16.12
C GLY A 735 -0.61 -13.99 -14.67
N ARG A 736 -1.38 -13.39 -13.75
CA ARG A 736 -1.40 -13.76 -12.32
C ARG A 736 -2.33 -14.92 -12.00
N LEU A 737 -3.27 -15.24 -12.88
CA LEU A 737 -4.27 -16.26 -12.61
C LEU A 737 -3.63 -17.66 -12.71
N ARG A 738 -3.71 -18.45 -11.64
CA ARG A 738 -3.23 -19.85 -11.64
C ARG A 738 -4.05 -20.73 -12.59
N VAL A 739 -5.25 -20.30 -13.00
CA VAL A 739 -6.03 -20.93 -14.07
C VAL A 739 -5.49 -20.65 -15.48
N LEU A 740 -4.59 -19.67 -15.68
CA LEU A 740 -4.09 -19.29 -17.02
C LEU A 740 -3.54 -20.49 -17.83
N PRO A 741 -2.68 -21.40 -17.30
CA PRO A 741 -2.21 -22.56 -18.05
C PRO A 741 -3.33 -23.52 -18.50
N LEU A 742 -4.48 -23.54 -17.80
CA LEU A 742 -5.68 -24.28 -18.22
C LEU A 742 -6.43 -23.56 -19.35
N LEU A 743 -6.37 -22.22 -19.41
CA LEU A 743 -6.87 -21.42 -20.52
C LEU A 743 -5.98 -21.54 -21.75
N GLU A 744 -4.66 -21.63 -21.58
CA GLU A 744 -3.67 -21.80 -22.68
C GLU A 744 -3.67 -23.20 -23.31
N GLY A 745 -4.32 -24.20 -22.70
CA GLY A 745 -4.48 -25.54 -23.28
C GLY A 745 -3.62 -26.65 -22.64
N ALA A 746 -3.43 -26.63 -21.32
CA ALA A 746 -2.70 -27.69 -20.62
C ALA A 746 -3.20 -29.13 -20.95
N ARG A 747 -2.26 -30.08 -20.94
CA ARG A 747 -2.48 -31.53 -21.11
C ARG A 747 -3.22 -31.90 -22.42
N GLY A 748 -2.89 -31.23 -23.53
CA GLY A 748 -3.43 -31.53 -24.85
C GLY A 748 -4.86 -31.05 -25.09
N ARG A 749 -5.41 -30.21 -24.19
CA ARG A 749 -6.68 -29.51 -24.44
C ARG A 749 -6.45 -28.35 -25.41
N LYS A 750 -7.45 -28.04 -26.24
CA LYS A 750 -7.40 -26.84 -27.10
C LYS A 750 -7.43 -25.57 -26.22
N PRO A 751 -6.68 -24.51 -26.59
CA PRO A 751 -6.72 -23.22 -25.89
C PRO A 751 -8.13 -22.60 -25.88
N ARG A 752 -8.30 -21.67 -24.94
CA ARG A 752 -9.47 -20.82 -24.76
C ARG A 752 -9.30 -19.48 -25.45
N ASP A 753 -10.40 -18.78 -25.65
CA ASP A 753 -10.41 -17.45 -26.27
C ASP A 753 -9.97 -16.35 -25.27
N LEU A 754 -8.67 -16.21 -25.09
CA LEU A 754 -8.09 -15.20 -24.19
C LEU A 754 -8.34 -13.77 -24.67
N GLU A 755 -8.44 -13.52 -25.97
CA GLU A 755 -8.78 -12.20 -26.51
C GLU A 755 -10.21 -11.80 -26.15
N ALA A 756 -11.17 -12.71 -26.30
CA ALA A 756 -12.54 -12.45 -25.86
C ALA A 756 -12.66 -12.29 -24.34
N LEU A 757 -11.82 -12.94 -23.54
CA LEU A 757 -11.74 -12.71 -22.10
C LEU A 757 -11.19 -11.30 -21.79
N ARG A 758 -10.08 -10.89 -22.42
CA ARG A 758 -9.52 -9.52 -22.29
C ARG A 758 -10.57 -8.47 -22.60
N GLU A 759 -11.29 -8.65 -23.71
CA GLU A 759 -12.34 -7.76 -24.18
C GLU A 759 -13.50 -7.64 -23.16
N CYS A 760 -14.01 -8.75 -22.63
CA CYS A 760 -15.05 -8.72 -21.59
C CYS A 760 -14.58 -8.00 -20.31
N VAL A 761 -13.32 -8.19 -19.88
CA VAL A 761 -12.77 -7.49 -18.70
C VAL A 761 -12.65 -5.99 -18.96
N ARG A 762 -12.19 -5.61 -20.17
CA ARG A 762 -12.11 -4.21 -20.62
C ARG A 762 -13.47 -3.53 -20.61
N GLN A 763 -14.48 -4.14 -21.24
CA GLN A 763 -15.85 -3.61 -21.29
C GLN A 763 -16.48 -3.44 -19.89
N VAL A 764 -16.25 -4.38 -18.96
CA VAL A 764 -16.69 -4.25 -17.57
C VAL A 764 -15.98 -3.10 -16.84
N ALA A 765 -14.67 -2.92 -17.06
CA ALA A 765 -13.94 -1.79 -16.50
C ALA A 765 -14.48 -0.45 -17.04
N GLU A 766 -14.69 -0.34 -18.35
CA GLU A 766 -15.23 0.86 -18.99
C GLU A 766 -16.65 1.18 -18.51
N LEU A 767 -17.51 0.17 -18.37
CA LEU A 767 -18.84 0.29 -17.77
C LEU A 767 -18.77 0.82 -16.33
N ALA A 768 -17.87 0.28 -15.50
CA ALA A 768 -17.69 0.71 -14.11
C ALA A 768 -17.13 2.14 -13.99
N ALA A 769 -16.36 2.61 -14.98
CA ALA A 769 -15.91 3.99 -15.09
C ALA A 769 -17.06 4.94 -15.48
N ALA A 770 -17.84 4.56 -16.49
CA ALA A 770 -18.84 5.43 -17.13
C ALA A 770 -20.18 5.53 -16.36
N CYS A 771 -20.52 4.50 -15.56
CA CYS A 771 -21.79 4.40 -14.83
C CYS A 771 -21.55 4.41 -13.30
N PRO A 772 -21.34 5.57 -12.66
CA PRO A 772 -21.12 5.67 -11.21
C PRO A 772 -22.31 5.19 -10.36
N GLU A 773 -23.49 5.07 -10.94
CA GLU A 773 -24.68 4.51 -10.31
C GLU A 773 -24.57 3.01 -10.02
N ILE A 774 -23.66 2.30 -10.69
CA ILE A 774 -23.35 0.89 -10.41
C ILE A 774 -22.33 0.83 -9.26
N ALA A 775 -22.78 0.28 -8.12
CA ALA A 775 -21.92 0.07 -6.95
C ALA A 775 -21.21 -1.28 -7.00
N GLU A 776 -21.90 -2.33 -7.46
CA GLU A 776 -21.34 -3.66 -7.69
C GLU A 776 -21.92 -4.25 -8.99
N LEU A 777 -21.10 -4.98 -9.74
CA LEU A 777 -21.47 -5.82 -10.87
C LEU A 777 -20.74 -7.16 -10.73
N ASP A 778 -21.46 -8.26 -10.92
CA ASP A 778 -20.92 -9.62 -10.89
C ASP A 778 -21.42 -10.38 -12.13
N VAL A 779 -20.47 -10.91 -12.92
CA VAL A 779 -20.69 -11.73 -14.12
C VAL A 779 -20.12 -13.12 -13.84
N ASN A 780 -20.94 -13.98 -13.24
CA ASN A 780 -20.52 -15.28 -12.74
C ASN A 780 -21.56 -16.38 -13.03
N PRO A 781 -21.29 -17.34 -13.94
CA PRO A 781 -20.09 -17.46 -14.75
C PRO A 781 -20.15 -16.65 -16.07
N LEU A 782 -18.97 -16.21 -16.50
CA LEU A 782 -18.62 -15.98 -17.90
C LEU A 782 -17.99 -17.27 -18.44
N LEU A 783 -18.54 -17.83 -19.52
CA LEU A 783 -17.99 -19.02 -20.18
C LEU A 783 -17.03 -18.60 -21.29
N VAL A 784 -15.72 -18.81 -21.08
CA VAL A 784 -14.70 -18.60 -22.13
C VAL A 784 -14.61 -19.86 -22.99
N LEU A 785 -14.97 -19.75 -24.27
CA LEU A 785 -15.05 -20.88 -25.20
C LEU A 785 -13.66 -21.22 -25.78
N HIS A 786 -13.59 -22.12 -26.76
CA HIS A 786 -12.31 -22.38 -27.44
C HIS A 786 -11.87 -21.15 -28.26
N GLN A 787 -10.58 -21.02 -28.48
CA GLN A 787 -10.00 -19.92 -29.27
C GLN A 787 -10.73 -19.72 -30.61
N GLY A 788 -11.17 -18.49 -30.89
CA GLY A 788 -11.97 -18.12 -32.06
C GLY A 788 -13.48 -18.33 -31.90
N GLN A 789 -13.96 -18.73 -30.72
CA GLN A 789 -15.39 -18.90 -30.42
C GLN A 789 -15.93 -17.86 -29.43
N GLY A 790 -15.08 -17.01 -28.86
CA GLY A 790 -15.46 -15.94 -27.94
C GLY A 790 -15.64 -16.36 -26.49
N ALA A 791 -16.23 -15.46 -25.71
CA ALA A 791 -16.67 -15.68 -24.33
C ALA A 791 -18.14 -15.24 -24.20
N VAL A 792 -18.92 -15.86 -23.31
CA VAL A 792 -20.36 -15.59 -23.18
C VAL A 792 -20.77 -15.51 -21.71
N ALA A 793 -21.36 -14.39 -21.31
CA ALA A 793 -21.98 -14.24 -19.99
C ALA A 793 -23.27 -15.06 -19.90
N VAL A 794 -23.40 -15.87 -18.86
CA VAL A 794 -24.62 -16.64 -18.58
C VAL A 794 -25.29 -16.26 -17.25
N ASP A 795 -24.67 -15.47 -16.39
CA ASP A 795 -25.38 -14.81 -15.29
C ASP A 795 -24.86 -13.38 -15.11
N ALA A 796 -25.69 -12.54 -14.51
CA ALA A 796 -25.36 -11.17 -14.15
C ALA A 796 -26.13 -10.75 -12.90
N ARG A 797 -25.45 -10.03 -12.00
CA ARG A 797 -26.06 -9.35 -10.86
C ARG A 797 -25.48 -7.95 -10.77
N VAL A 798 -26.34 -6.94 -10.81
CA VAL A 798 -25.97 -5.53 -10.63
C VAL A 798 -26.57 -5.02 -9.33
N VAL A 799 -25.78 -4.28 -8.56
CA VAL A 799 -26.23 -3.54 -7.38
C VAL A 799 -26.06 -2.05 -7.65
N LEU A 800 -27.15 -1.30 -7.58
CA LEU A 800 -27.15 0.15 -7.73
C LEU A 800 -26.74 0.82 -6.41
N GLY A 801 -25.84 1.79 -6.51
CA GLY A 801 -25.48 2.66 -5.40
C GLY A 801 -26.64 3.57 -4.98
N PRO A 802 -26.59 4.13 -3.77
CA PRO A 802 -27.55 5.16 -3.36
C PRO A 802 -27.59 6.29 -4.38
N ALA A 803 -28.77 6.91 -4.54
CA ALA A 803 -28.86 8.12 -5.33
C ALA A 803 -28.02 9.21 -4.65
N GLU A 804 -27.05 9.78 -5.37
CA GLU A 804 -26.30 10.94 -4.91
C GLU A 804 -27.27 12.08 -4.57
N ARG A 805 -26.99 12.82 -3.49
CA ARG A 805 -27.67 14.10 -3.25
C ARG A 805 -26.98 15.14 -4.11
N ASP A 806 -27.71 16.12 -4.65
CA ASP A 806 -27.13 17.14 -5.54
C ASP A 806 -25.97 17.95 -4.90
N GLU A 807 -25.82 17.92 -3.58
CA GLU A 807 -24.68 18.50 -2.85
C GLU A 807 -23.34 17.79 -3.15
N ASP A 808 -23.33 16.48 -3.40
CA ASP A 808 -22.09 15.72 -3.69
C ASP A 808 -21.60 15.93 -5.13
N ARG A 809 -22.51 16.21 -6.07
CA ARG A 809 -22.19 16.56 -7.47
C ARG A 809 -21.22 17.75 -7.55
N PHE A 810 -21.36 18.74 -6.67
CA PHE A 810 -20.48 19.91 -6.66
C PHE A 810 -19.07 19.63 -6.13
N ARG A 811 -18.85 18.52 -5.41
CA ARG A 811 -17.50 18.07 -5.01
C ARG A 811 -16.82 17.23 -6.10
N GLY A 812 -17.59 16.45 -6.87
CA GLY A 812 -17.06 15.66 -7.99
C GLY A 812 -16.83 16.45 -9.29
N ALA A 813 -17.63 17.49 -9.55
CA ALA A 813 -17.61 18.21 -10.84
C ALA A 813 -16.38 19.10 -11.09
N GLY A 814 -15.53 19.34 -10.08
CA GLY A 814 -14.34 20.20 -10.19
C GLY A 814 -13.25 19.71 -11.16
N ALA A 815 -13.38 18.50 -11.72
CA ALA A 815 -12.36 17.87 -12.57
C ALA A 815 -12.73 17.71 -14.06
N ASN A 816 -13.98 17.99 -14.49
CA ASN A 816 -14.43 17.69 -15.86
C ASN A 816 -15.43 18.71 -16.43
N SER A 817 -14.95 19.88 -16.86
CA SER A 817 -15.66 20.75 -17.83
C SER A 817 -14.79 21.87 -18.43
N ALA A 818 -13.78 21.51 -19.23
CA ALA A 818 -13.11 22.46 -20.12
C ALA A 818 -13.89 22.61 -21.44
N THR A 819 -15.05 23.26 -21.40
CA THR A 819 -15.87 23.50 -22.60
C THR A 819 -15.41 24.78 -23.30
N GLN A 820 -15.20 24.70 -24.62
CA GLN A 820 -14.67 25.78 -25.47
C GLN A 820 -15.59 27.01 -25.53
N VAL A 821 -15.06 28.21 -25.23
CA VAL A 821 -15.30 29.49 -25.95
C VAL A 821 -14.03 30.34 -25.90
#